data_AF-A0A956QV76-F1
#
_entry.id   AF-A0A956QV76-F1
#
_cell.length_a   1.000
_cell.length_b   1.000
_cell.length_c   1.000
_cell.angle_alpha   90.00
_cell.angle_beta   90.00
_cell.angle_gamma   90.00
#
_symmetry.space_group_name_H-M   'P 1'
#
loop_
_entity.id
_entity.type
_entity.pdbx_description
1 polymer ?
#
loop_
_entity_poly.entity_id
_entity_poly.type
_entity_poly.pdbx_seq_one_letter_code
_entity_poly.pdbx_strand_id
1 'polypeptide(L)'
;MKKPRLKIGIYGGKFDPIHTGHLICAEWTRERFGLDKVLFVTSANPPHKQSGVLDAALRHEMVEACVEPNCYFEACDIEMKREGPSYMLDTVKELMKQYGEDVEFYLLISAEYLDPANPWRIDKWHGADELLSLCQLLVFPRDRAGLKKIKAWARAIPQARIQALTCPTPAISSSMIREMVRKGESIWYMVTTEVWHKIRDRRHYLAPGAPLPDRYYERCTATKPQKDRAMTKTPEFDRFAAKRAAMIDEFYSRMFALGGFIGATDTYKRTMWHAVPDLALAPSTYHLTMRKGLPEEGAGDQLIMAGHEAMLAQWFYRPLKRADIELARDWFLNQSSVRAFPTALWDHILASQVGEDIYLPIDIWGFPGGQTFLKGVPNLLFGGPGGGISYLEPAMCRYFAPIIQATKARLVKEATDRDAEFGLRAAVNEQANLVLLLARYVGGRGRLTSNDTAEFMWPHLFKSIGTIGHEMMCANQTFDKPLGQAEREMMDRFVSAMGSASLLCDLVDATTVGLENALSVIKGHPETQRVGVRVDSGNIEEQCVLYFQRMKAAGIEPRTIVFEDEVNPETIRRVYGFFEQQTGIEPTMLFPGAGGYWWRLVHRDTVSAAFKRSSTNGHPNVKFSNTPGKESLGGDLRVYGQDDLMVVADASEKIDGEALYVKLVHQGRIVYHEDFDQQADRGDATWGKYKKFVLSPLVQEWQERFQAMRAAEVAEAQKRLSSSGRRRRSSTGSRRKKAS
;
A
#
# COMPACT_ATOMS: atom_id res chain seq x y z
N MET A 1 27.99 -22.01 -16.12
CA MET A 1 27.05 -22.45 -15.06
C MET A 1 25.88 -23.14 -15.76
N LYS A 2 25.55 -24.40 -15.43
CA LYS A 2 24.37 -25.07 -16.00
C LYS A 2 23.11 -24.29 -15.58
N LYS A 3 22.20 -24.01 -16.52
CA LYS A 3 20.89 -23.38 -16.24
C LYS A 3 20.19 -24.17 -15.12
N PRO A 4 19.58 -23.53 -14.11
CA PRO A 4 18.82 -24.26 -13.10
C PRO A 4 17.67 -25.00 -13.79
N ARG A 5 17.54 -26.31 -13.51
CA ARG A 5 16.42 -27.13 -14.01
C ARG A 5 15.13 -26.70 -13.34
N LEU A 6 14.07 -26.54 -14.13
CA LEU A 6 12.73 -26.22 -13.65
C LEU A 6 12.19 -27.40 -12.82
N LYS A 7 11.57 -27.14 -11.67
CA LYS A 7 11.03 -28.16 -10.77
C LYS A 7 9.50 -28.06 -10.71
N ILE A 8 8.82 -29.09 -11.18
CA ILE A 8 7.35 -29.11 -11.24
C ILE A 8 6.79 -30.19 -10.32
N GLY A 9 5.91 -29.78 -9.39
CA GLY A 9 5.07 -30.70 -8.63
C GLY A 9 3.87 -31.15 -9.44
N ILE A 10 3.55 -32.44 -9.46
CA ILE A 10 2.34 -33.01 -10.03
C ILE A 10 1.51 -33.54 -8.87
N TYR A 11 0.33 -32.97 -8.66
CA TYR A 11 -0.66 -33.46 -7.71
C TYR A 11 -1.85 -34.03 -8.46
N GLY A 12 -1.76 -35.32 -8.78
CA GLY A 12 -2.85 -36.06 -9.41
C GLY A 12 -3.90 -36.49 -8.39
N GLY A 13 -5.17 -36.23 -8.68
CA GLY A 13 -6.24 -36.54 -7.75
C GLY A 13 -7.62 -36.66 -8.39
N LYS A 14 -8.49 -37.40 -7.71
CA LYS A 14 -9.93 -37.40 -8.04
C LYS A 14 -10.56 -36.06 -7.70
N PHE A 15 -10.14 -35.40 -6.61
CA PHE A 15 -10.65 -34.10 -6.20
C PHE A 15 -12.19 -34.02 -6.18
N ASP A 16 -12.82 -34.92 -5.42
CA ASP A 16 -14.28 -35.11 -5.41
C ASP A 16 -14.90 -34.83 -4.02
N PRO A 17 -14.83 -33.61 -3.46
CA PRO A 17 -14.23 -32.39 -4.01
C PRO A 17 -12.76 -32.19 -3.58
N ILE A 18 -12.06 -31.24 -4.21
CA ILE A 18 -10.81 -30.65 -3.68
C ILE A 18 -11.09 -29.97 -2.33
N HIS A 19 -10.09 -29.90 -1.44
CA HIS A 19 -10.26 -29.40 -0.07
C HIS A 19 -8.97 -28.77 0.46
N THR A 20 -9.06 -28.00 1.54
CA THR A 20 -7.95 -27.21 2.11
C THR A 20 -6.72 -28.06 2.43
N GLY A 21 -6.91 -29.33 2.85
CA GLY A 21 -5.80 -30.27 3.04
C GLY A 21 -4.93 -30.49 1.78
N HIS A 22 -5.51 -30.53 0.58
CA HIS A 22 -4.73 -30.66 -0.67
C HIS A 22 -3.89 -29.39 -0.92
N LEU A 23 -4.46 -28.21 -0.69
CA LEU A 23 -3.77 -26.93 -0.87
C LEU A 23 -2.58 -26.80 0.09
N ILE A 24 -2.79 -27.15 1.36
CA ILE A 24 -1.73 -27.12 2.38
C ILE A 24 -0.60 -28.08 2.00
N CYS A 25 -0.92 -29.30 1.56
CA CYS A 25 0.09 -30.25 1.06
C CYS A 25 0.91 -29.67 -0.09
N ALA A 26 0.23 -29.15 -1.11
CA ALA A 26 0.86 -28.60 -2.30
C ALA A 26 1.80 -27.44 -1.98
N GLU A 27 1.33 -26.47 -1.19
CA GLU A 27 2.10 -25.29 -0.81
C GLU A 27 3.31 -25.67 0.05
N TRP A 28 3.09 -26.57 1.00
CA TRP A 28 4.14 -27.08 1.87
C TRP A 28 5.27 -27.76 1.10
N THR A 29 4.95 -28.55 0.08
CA THR A 29 5.97 -29.13 -0.80
C THR A 29 6.64 -28.12 -1.69
N ARG A 30 5.86 -27.17 -2.25
CA ARG A 30 6.41 -26.13 -3.11
C ARG A 30 7.54 -25.39 -2.42
N GLU A 31 7.26 -24.89 -1.22
CA GLU A 31 8.24 -24.16 -0.39
C GLU A 31 9.44 -25.03 0.00
N ARG A 32 9.21 -26.25 0.52
CA ARG A 32 10.31 -27.09 1.04
C ARG A 32 11.24 -27.65 -0.02
N PHE A 33 10.74 -27.84 -1.24
CA PHE A 33 11.50 -28.46 -2.33
C PHE A 33 11.93 -27.44 -3.39
N GLY A 34 11.52 -26.17 -3.23
CA GLY A 34 11.75 -25.10 -4.20
C GLY A 34 11.12 -25.46 -5.54
N LEU A 35 9.86 -25.93 -5.53
CA LEU A 35 9.13 -26.19 -6.77
C LEU A 35 8.72 -24.85 -7.38
N ASP A 36 8.96 -24.70 -8.68
CA ASP A 36 8.58 -23.49 -9.43
C ASP A 36 7.07 -23.41 -9.64
N LYS A 37 6.38 -24.57 -9.69
CA LYS A 37 4.92 -24.67 -9.71
C LYS A 37 4.40 -26.04 -9.28
N VAL A 38 3.11 -26.12 -8.93
CA VAL A 38 2.38 -27.36 -8.66
C VAL A 38 1.16 -27.46 -9.57
N LEU A 39 1.14 -28.50 -10.40
CA LEU A 39 0.04 -28.83 -11.31
C LEU A 39 -0.98 -29.73 -10.59
N PHE A 40 -2.21 -29.28 -10.48
CA PHE A 40 -3.34 -30.06 -9.95
C PHE A 40 -4.02 -30.78 -11.11
N VAL A 41 -3.62 -32.03 -11.33
CA VAL A 41 -4.15 -32.86 -12.43
C VAL A 41 -5.45 -33.53 -12.00
N THR A 42 -6.55 -33.11 -12.61
CA THR A 42 -7.86 -33.69 -12.32
C THR A 42 -8.03 -34.99 -13.09
N SER A 43 -8.22 -36.09 -12.37
CA SER A 43 -8.37 -37.39 -13.01
C SER A 43 -9.69 -37.48 -13.78
N ALA A 44 -9.62 -37.66 -15.10
CA ALA A 44 -10.79 -37.74 -15.97
C ALA A 44 -11.53 -39.08 -15.82
N ASN A 45 -10.80 -40.19 -15.94
CA ASN A 45 -11.35 -41.54 -15.86
C ASN A 45 -10.46 -42.47 -14.99
N PRO A 46 -10.55 -42.38 -13.65
CA PRO A 46 -9.67 -43.13 -12.77
C PRO A 46 -9.97 -44.65 -12.85
N PRO A 47 -8.97 -45.51 -13.11
CA PRO A 47 -9.18 -46.94 -13.41
C PRO A 47 -9.75 -47.77 -12.24
N HIS A 48 -9.78 -47.23 -11.01
CA HIS A 48 -9.94 -48.02 -9.79
C HIS A 48 -11.26 -47.85 -9.02
N LYS A 49 -12.25 -47.02 -9.43
CA LYS A 49 -13.64 -47.00 -8.89
C LYS A 49 -14.59 -46.24 -9.85
N GLN A 50 -15.71 -46.84 -10.26
CA GLN A 50 -16.62 -46.26 -11.29
C GLN A 50 -17.99 -45.73 -10.78
N SER A 51 -18.41 -45.99 -9.54
CA SER A 51 -19.75 -45.54 -9.06
C SER A 51 -19.69 -44.32 -8.13
N GLY A 52 -20.54 -43.32 -8.40
CA GLY A 52 -20.83 -42.22 -7.48
C GLY A 52 -19.82 -41.07 -7.41
N VAL A 53 -18.93 -40.94 -8.40
CA VAL A 53 -17.98 -39.82 -8.55
C VAL A 53 -18.64 -38.71 -9.38
N LEU A 54 -18.42 -37.45 -9.01
CA LEU A 54 -18.91 -36.32 -9.80
C LEU A 54 -18.21 -36.27 -11.18
N ASP A 55 -18.89 -35.70 -12.18
CA ASP A 55 -18.33 -35.51 -13.51
C ASP A 55 -16.95 -34.83 -13.46
N ALA A 56 -16.03 -35.25 -14.33
CA ALA A 56 -14.66 -34.76 -14.34
C ALA A 56 -14.57 -33.26 -14.59
N ALA A 57 -15.41 -32.70 -15.46
CA ALA A 57 -15.40 -31.27 -15.74
C ALA A 57 -15.88 -30.46 -14.53
N LEU A 58 -16.86 -30.97 -13.79
CA LEU A 58 -17.34 -30.33 -12.56
C LEU A 58 -16.29 -30.36 -11.44
N ARG A 59 -15.56 -31.49 -11.32
CA ARG A 59 -14.43 -31.58 -10.38
C ARG A 59 -13.29 -30.65 -10.79
N HIS A 60 -13.01 -30.55 -12.10
CA HIS A 60 -12.00 -29.65 -12.62
C HIS A 60 -12.33 -28.19 -12.36
N GLU A 61 -13.58 -27.77 -12.58
CA GLU A 61 -14.05 -26.42 -12.27
C GLU A 61 -13.87 -26.07 -10.78
N MET A 62 -14.08 -27.04 -9.88
CA MET A 62 -13.78 -26.86 -8.45
C MET A 62 -12.27 -26.72 -8.20
N VAL A 63 -11.42 -27.47 -8.92
CA VAL A 63 -9.97 -27.36 -8.81
C VAL A 63 -9.49 -26.01 -9.32
N GLU A 64 -9.90 -25.59 -10.52
CA GLU A 64 -9.59 -24.28 -11.11
C GLU A 64 -9.93 -23.14 -10.15
N ALA A 65 -11.18 -23.07 -9.68
CA ALA A 65 -11.62 -22.01 -8.79
C ALA A 65 -10.88 -22.01 -7.44
N CYS A 66 -10.40 -23.18 -7.00
CA CYS A 66 -9.70 -23.33 -5.73
C CYS A 66 -8.22 -22.94 -5.81
N VAL A 67 -7.59 -23.09 -6.98
CA VAL A 67 -6.15 -22.86 -7.15
C VAL A 67 -5.81 -21.52 -7.78
N GLU A 68 -6.77 -20.90 -8.50
CA GLU A 68 -6.64 -19.59 -9.14
C GLU A 68 -6.01 -18.50 -8.24
N PRO A 69 -6.30 -18.40 -6.93
CA PRO A 69 -5.69 -17.37 -6.08
C PRO A 69 -4.18 -17.54 -5.82
N ASN A 70 -3.59 -18.72 -6.06
CA ASN A 70 -2.17 -18.99 -5.81
C ASN A 70 -1.38 -19.05 -7.13
N CYS A 71 -0.49 -18.07 -7.36
CA CYS A 71 0.28 -17.94 -8.61
C CYS A 71 1.27 -19.08 -8.89
N TYR A 72 1.53 -19.95 -7.90
CA TYR A 72 2.35 -21.14 -8.08
C TYR A 72 1.54 -22.41 -8.36
N PHE A 73 0.21 -22.34 -8.30
CA PHE A 73 -0.67 -23.47 -8.56
C PHE A 73 -1.34 -23.32 -9.91
N GLU A 74 -1.53 -24.45 -10.59
CA GLU A 74 -2.15 -24.46 -11.91
C GLU A 74 -3.06 -25.69 -12.00
N ALA A 75 -4.32 -25.47 -12.37
CA ALA A 75 -5.23 -26.56 -12.69
C ALA A 75 -4.82 -27.15 -14.04
N CYS A 76 -4.73 -28.48 -14.11
CA CYS A 76 -4.26 -29.16 -15.32
C CYS A 76 -5.33 -30.15 -15.80
N ASP A 77 -5.87 -29.87 -16.99
CA ASP A 77 -6.92 -30.64 -17.68
C ASP A 77 -6.35 -31.71 -18.63
N ILE A 78 -5.04 -31.98 -18.56
CA ILE A 78 -4.31 -32.82 -19.51
C ILE A 78 -4.91 -34.23 -19.67
N GLU A 79 -5.48 -34.79 -18.60
CA GLU A 79 -6.15 -36.08 -18.65
C GLU A 79 -7.55 -36.04 -19.26
N MET A 80 -8.23 -34.89 -19.22
CA MET A 80 -9.55 -34.71 -19.82
C MET A 80 -9.48 -34.62 -21.35
N LYS A 81 -8.32 -34.22 -21.88
CA LYS A 81 -8.03 -34.17 -23.31
C LYS A 81 -7.68 -35.55 -23.91
N ARG A 82 -7.60 -36.60 -23.08
CA ARG A 82 -7.21 -37.95 -23.48
C ARG A 82 -8.37 -38.93 -23.34
N GLU A 83 -8.59 -39.75 -24.36
CA GLU A 83 -9.55 -40.85 -24.29
C GLU A 83 -8.96 -42.06 -23.52
N GLY A 84 -9.83 -42.81 -22.84
CA GLY A 84 -9.43 -44.01 -22.09
C GLY A 84 -9.11 -43.76 -20.61
N PRO A 85 -8.51 -44.74 -19.91
CA PRO A 85 -8.18 -44.63 -18.49
C PRO A 85 -7.10 -43.58 -18.18
N SER A 86 -7.26 -42.91 -17.04
CA SER A 86 -6.28 -41.97 -16.49
C SER A 86 -5.12 -42.70 -15.81
N TYR A 87 -4.02 -42.96 -16.54
CA TYR A 87 -2.77 -43.44 -15.95
C TYR A 87 -1.79 -42.30 -15.70
N MET A 88 -1.22 -42.26 -14.49
CA MET A 88 -0.26 -41.22 -14.08
C MET A 88 1.04 -41.26 -14.91
N LEU A 89 1.44 -42.44 -15.40
CA LEU A 89 2.58 -42.57 -16.32
C LEU A 89 2.36 -41.77 -17.61
N ASP A 90 1.20 -41.91 -18.23
CA ASP A 90 0.86 -41.21 -19.47
C ASP A 90 0.80 -39.70 -19.25
N THR A 91 0.27 -39.29 -18.10
CA THR A 91 0.24 -37.88 -17.66
C THR A 91 1.64 -37.30 -17.53
N VAL A 92 2.56 -38.00 -16.86
CA VAL A 92 3.96 -37.56 -16.72
C VAL A 92 4.65 -37.49 -18.08
N LYS A 93 4.48 -38.50 -18.94
CA LYS A 93 5.07 -38.52 -20.29
C LYS A 93 4.60 -37.34 -21.13
N GLU A 94 3.31 -37.01 -21.06
CA GLU A 94 2.76 -35.88 -21.82
C GLU A 94 3.27 -34.54 -21.27
N LEU A 95 3.36 -34.39 -19.95
CA LEU A 95 3.98 -33.22 -19.34
C LEU A 95 5.46 -33.08 -19.72
N MET A 96 6.21 -34.19 -19.79
CA MET A 96 7.60 -34.17 -20.25
C MET A 96 7.71 -33.68 -21.70
N LYS A 97 6.78 -34.06 -22.59
CA LYS A 97 6.75 -33.52 -23.96
C LYS A 97 6.44 -32.02 -23.98
N GLN A 98 5.52 -31.56 -23.13
CA GLN A 98 5.10 -30.16 -23.07
C GLN A 98 6.19 -29.25 -22.51
N TYR A 99 6.90 -29.69 -21.47
CA TYR A 99 7.88 -28.87 -20.76
C TYR A 99 9.35 -29.12 -21.19
N GLY A 100 9.63 -30.22 -21.89
CA GLY A 100 10.97 -30.60 -22.36
C GLY A 100 11.81 -31.35 -21.32
N GLU A 101 13.03 -31.73 -21.72
CA GLU A 101 13.93 -32.61 -20.93
C GLU A 101 14.66 -31.91 -19.77
N ASP A 102 14.59 -30.57 -19.70
CA ASP A 102 15.25 -29.76 -18.67
C ASP A 102 14.37 -29.50 -17.43
N VAL A 103 13.42 -30.39 -17.17
CA VAL A 103 12.47 -30.33 -16.04
C VAL A 103 12.60 -31.54 -15.13
N GLU A 104 12.56 -31.29 -13.82
CA GLU A 104 12.47 -32.33 -12.81
C GLU A 104 11.04 -32.41 -12.25
N PHE A 105 10.43 -33.57 -12.39
CA PHE A 105 9.06 -33.82 -11.93
C PHE A 105 9.02 -34.47 -10.55
N TYR A 106 8.17 -33.89 -9.69
CA TYR A 106 7.91 -34.36 -8.33
C TYR A 106 6.46 -34.80 -8.23
N LEU A 107 6.20 -36.07 -7.94
CA LEU A 107 4.85 -36.57 -7.82
C LEU A 107 4.40 -36.56 -6.35
N LEU A 108 3.34 -35.81 -6.07
CA LEU A 108 2.75 -35.68 -4.75
C LEU A 108 1.71 -36.79 -4.55
N ILE A 109 1.95 -37.69 -3.59
CA ILE A 109 1.08 -38.83 -3.35
C ILE A 109 0.74 -38.99 -1.86
N SER A 110 -0.44 -39.56 -1.60
CA SER A 110 -0.80 -39.99 -0.25
C SER A 110 -0.01 -41.24 0.17
N ALA A 111 0.36 -41.30 1.44
CA ALA A 111 0.99 -42.46 2.07
C ALA A 111 0.20 -43.76 1.90
N GLU A 112 -1.12 -43.70 1.67
CA GLU A 112 -1.94 -44.89 1.44
C GLU A 112 -1.47 -45.69 0.22
N TYR A 113 -0.88 -45.05 -0.79
CA TYR A 113 -0.36 -45.73 -1.98
C TYR A 113 0.98 -46.43 -1.74
N LEU A 114 1.59 -46.25 -0.56
CA LEU A 114 2.74 -47.05 -0.13
C LEU A 114 2.33 -48.22 0.80
N ASP A 115 1.11 -48.23 1.30
CA ASP A 115 0.65 -49.26 2.24
C ASP A 115 0.62 -50.64 1.56
N PRO A 116 1.34 -51.66 2.10
CA PRO A 116 1.28 -53.04 1.61
C PRO A 116 -0.12 -53.65 1.57
N ALA A 117 -1.02 -53.19 2.44
CA ALA A 117 -2.40 -53.65 2.48
C ALA A 117 -3.30 -52.97 1.43
N ASN A 118 -2.82 -51.91 0.76
CA ASN A 118 -3.59 -51.24 -0.28
C ASN A 118 -3.56 -52.06 -1.58
N PRO A 119 -4.71 -52.51 -2.11
CA PRO A 119 -4.76 -53.23 -3.39
C PRO A 119 -4.24 -52.40 -4.57
N TRP A 120 -4.19 -51.07 -4.43
CA TRP A 120 -3.73 -50.11 -5.43
C TRP A 120 -2.37 -49.48 -5.07
N ARG A 121 -1.52 -50.22 -4.37
CA ARG A 121 -0.13 -49.81 -4.05
C ARG A 121 0.61 -49.36 -5.32
N ILE A 122 1.51 -48.39 -5.17
CA ILE A 122 2.13 -47.67 -6.31
C ILE A 122 2.93 -48.58 -7.27
N ASP A 123 3.49 -49.68 -6.77
CA ASP A 123 4.19 -50.68 -7.59
C ASP A 123 3.25 -51.52 -8.46
N LYS A 124 1.94 -51.45 -8.24
CA LYS A 124 0.90 -52.09 -9.07
C LYS A 124 0.30 -51.12 -10.09
N TRP A 125 0.77 -49.88 -10.15
CA TRP A 125 0.27 -48.92 -11.13
C TRP A 125 0.74 -49.28 -12.54
N HIS A 126 -0.03 -48.84 -13.54
CA HIS A 126 0.33 -49.05 -14.95
C HIS A 126 1.71 -48.45 -15.24
N GLY A 127 2.66 -49.32 -15.62
CA GLY A 127 4.05 -48.96 -15.86
C GLY A 127 4.78 -48.36 -14.64
N ALA A 128 4.51 -48.88 -13.44
CA ALA A 128 5.06 -48.38 -12.18
C ALA A 128 6.58 -48.19 -12.21
N ASP A 129 7.37 -49.18 -12.65
CA ASP A 129 8.84 -49.05 -12.66
C ASP A 129 9.31 -47.88 -13.54
N GLU A 130 8.64 -47.64 -14.67
CA GLU A 130 8.94 -46.50 -15.54
C GLU A 130 8.54 -45.19 -14.85
N LEU A 131 7.32 -45.09 -14.31
CA LEU A 131 6.86 -43.90 -13.56
C LEU A 131 7.81 -43.53 -12.41
N LEU A 132 8.27 -44.52 -11.65
CA LEU A 132 9.17 -44.35 -10.51
C LEU A 132 10.57 -43.87 -10.93
N SER A 133 10.99 -44.18 -12.15
CA SER A 133 12.25 -43.67 -12.73
C SER A 133 12.14 -42.20 -13.15
N LEU A 134 10.97 -41.79 -13.65
CA LEU A 134 10.73 -40.45 -14.20
C LEU A 134 10.53 -39.37 -13.13
N CYS A 135 10.01 -39.72 -11.95
CA CYS A 135 9.65 -38.75 -10.92
C CYS A 135 10.31 -39.01 -9.56
N GLN A 136 10.46 -37.94 -8.77
CA GLN A 136 10.68 -38.05 -7.34
C GLN A 136 9.33 -38.05 -6.60
N LEU A 137 9.10 -39.01 -5.70
CA LEU A 137 7.86 -39.12 -4.95
C LEU A 137 7.93 -38.32 -3.64
N LEU A 138 6.97 -37.42 -3.44
CA LEU A 138 6.76 -36.68 -2.21
C LEU A 138 5.51 -37.23 -1.52
N VAL A 139 5.70 -37.88 -0.37
CA VAL A 139 4.68 -38.74 0.24
C VAL A 139 4.19 -38.18 1.56
N PHE A 140 2.88 -37.97 1.66
CA PHE A 140 2.25 -37.33 2.82
C PHE A 140 1.43 -38.32 3.67
N PRO A 141 1.58 -38.31 5.00
CA PRO A 141 0.73 -39.07 5.90
C PRO A 141 -0.70 -38.52 5.94
N ARG A 142 -1.68 -39.40 6.14
CA ARG A 142 -3.04 -39.00 6.54
C ARG A 142 -3.17 -38.71 8.03
N ASP A 143 -2.31 -39.27 8.87
CA ASP A 143 -2.33 -39.11 10.33
C ASP A 143 -0.94 -38.76 10.90
N ARG A 144 -0.90 -38.12 12.08
CA ARG A 144 0.36 -37.70 12.71
C ARG A 144 1.27 -38.87 13.13
N ALA A 145 0.76 -40.10 13.15
CA ALA A 145 1.50 -41.31 13.57
C ALA A 145 2.26 -41.99 12.40
N GLY A 146 2.12 -41.52 11.16
CA GLY A 146 2.52 -42.25 9.95
C GLY A 146 4.00 -42.21 9.54
N LEU A 147 4.82 -41.27 10.01
CA LEU A 147 6.15 -41.05 9.40
C LEU A 147 7.09 -42.26 9.49
N LYS A 148 7.09 -42.99 10.62
CA LYS A 148 7.89 -44.21 10.78
C LYS A 148 7.42 -45.33 9.84
N LYS A 149 6.10 -45.48 9.66
CA LYS A 149 5.49 -46.47 8.77
C LYS A 149 5.78 -46.16 7.29
N ILE A 150 5.63 -44.89 6.89
CA ILE A 150 5.93 -44.44 5.51
C ILE A 150 7.39 -44.70 5.16
N LYS A 151 8.33 -44.41 6.08
CA LYS A 151 9.75 -44.72 5.87
C LYS A 151 10.01 -46.22 5.73
N ALA A 152 9.28 -47.08 6.45
CA ALA A 152 9.38 -48.53 6.32
C ALA A 152 8.81 -49.02 4.97
N TRP A 153 7.66 -48.49 4.56
CA TRP A 153 7.05 -48.82 3.26
C TRP A 153 7.89 -48.34 2.07
N ALA A 154 8.48 -47.14 2.18
CA ALA A 154 9.40 -46.61 1.18
C ALA A 154 10.61 -47.53 0.94
N ARG A 155 11.16 -48.14 2.01
CA ARG A 155 12.27 -49.11 1.89
C ARG A 155 11.90 -50.38 1.14
N ALA A 156 10.61 -50.74 1.11
CA ALA A 156 10.12 -51.90 0.37
C ALA A 156 10.01 -51.65 -1.15
N ILE A 157 10.27 -50.41 -1.61
CA ILE A 157 10.29 -50.02 -3.02
C ILE A 157 11.64 -49.32 -3.31
N PRO A 158 12.77 -50.06 -3.22
CA PRO A 158 14.11 -49.48 -3.25
C PRO A 158 14.46 -48.78 -4.57
N GLN A 159 13.77 -49.09 -5.66
CA GLN A 159 13.96 -48.46 -6.97
C GLN A 159 13.37 -47.05 -7.06
N ALA A 160 12.52 -46.64 -6.11
CA ALA A 160 11.82 -45.36 -6.13
C ALA A 160 12.53 -44.27 -5.32
N ARG A 161 12.64 -43.06 -5.87
CA ARG A 161 13.12 -41.87 -5.14
C ARG A 161 12.00 -41.31 -4.25
N ILE A 162 11.84 -41.87 -3.04
CA ILE A 162 10.74 -41.51 -2.11
C ILE A 162 11.22 -40.60 -0.97
N GLN A 163 10.53 -39.47 -0.79
CA GLN A 163 10.66 -38.62 0.40
C GLN A 163 9.37 -38.58 1.22
N ALA A 164 9.45 -39.04 2.46
CA ALA A 164 8.35 -39.00 3.42
C ALA A 164 8.32 -37.64 4.12
N LEU A 165 7.19 -36.93 4.04
CA LEU A 165 7.06 -35.55 4.51
C LEU A 165 6.12 -35.45 5.72
N THR A 166 6.47 -34.61 6.68
CA THR A 166 5.53 -34.16 7.71
C THR A 166 4.92 -32.85 7.23
N CYS A 167 3.60 -32.82 7.04
CA CYS A 167 2.85 -31.64 6.62
C CYS A 167 1.78 -31.29 7.68
N PRO A 168 1.55 -30.00 8.01
CA PRO A 168 0.54 -29.60 8.99
C PRO A 168 -0.88 -29.66 8.41
N THR A 169 -1.26 -30.77 7.80
CA THR A 169 -2.58 -30.92 7.20
C THR A 169 -3.64 -31.28 8.24
N PRO A 170 -4.84 -30.67 8.15
CA PRO A 170 -5.99 -31.12 8.94
C PRO A 170 -6.46 -32.49 8.44
N ALA A 171 -7.09 -33.28 9.32
CA ALA A 171 -7.59 -34.62 9.00
C ALA A 171 -8.90 -34.57 8.18
N ILE A 172 -8.84 -33.96 7.00
CA ILE A 172 -9.96 -33.75 6.09
C ILE A 172 -9.87 -34.77 4.94
N SER A 173 -11.02 -35.33 4.56
CA SER A 173 -11.12 -36.18 3.37
C SER A 173 -12.32 -35.77 2.51
N SER A 174 -12.21 -35.97 1.19
CA SER A 174 -13.33 -35.74 0.27
C SER A 174 -14.57 -36.60 0.62
N SER A 175 -14.38 -37.82 1.13
CA SER A 175 -15.49 -38.67 1.60
C SER A 175 -16.22 -38.08 2.81
N MET A 176 -15.47 -37.52 3.77
CA MET A 176 -16.02 -36.82 4.93
C MET A 176 -16.83 -35.61 4.48
N ILE A 177 -16.30 -34.79 3.58
CA ILE A 177 -17.00 -33.62 3.03
C ILE A 177 -18.32 -34.04 2.36
N ARG A 178 -18.31 -35.07 1.51
CA ARG A 178 -19.54 -35.56 0.87
C ARG A 178 -20.56 -36.06 1.89
N GLU A 179 -20.13 -36.72 2.97
CA GLU A 179 -21.04 -37.19 4.01
C GLU A 179 -21.65 -36.05 4.83
N MET A 180 -20.85 -35.05 5.20
CA MET A 180 -21.31 -33.85 5.89
C MET A 180 -22.32 -33.08 5.02
N VAL A 181 -22.04 -32.90 3.73
CA VAL A 181 -22.99 -32.29 2.77
C VAL A 181 -24.29 -33.09 2.71
N ARG A 182 -24.26 -34.43 2.66
CA ARG A 182 -25.49 -35.27 2.69
C ARG A 182 -26.31 -35.09 3.97
N LYS A 183 -25.64 -34.85 5.10
CA LYS A 183 -26.27 -34.60 6.41
C LYS A 183 -26.72 -33.15 6.59
N GLY A 184 -26.42 -32.26 5.64
CA GLY A 184 -26.69 -30.82 5.75
C GLY A 184 -25.78 -30.11 6.76
N GLU A 185 -24.64 -30.71 7.11
CA GLU A 185 -23.64 -30.16 8.03
C GLU A 185 -22.71 -29.17 7.31
N SER A 186 -22.15 -28.22 8.06
CA SER A 186 -21.22 -27.23 7.53
C SER A 186 -19.90 -27.87 7.09
N ILE A 187 -19.46 -27.52 5.87
CA ILE A 187 -18.11 -27.84 5.38
C ILE A 187 -17.22 -26.59 5.29
N TRP A 188 -17.64 -25.53 5.97
CA TRP A 188 -16.94 -24.25 6.00
C TRP A 188 -15.50 -24.41 6.54
N TYR A 189 -14.54 -23.71 5.94
CA TYR A 189 -13.08 -23.87 6.15
C TYR A 189 -12.49 -25.24 5.75
N MET A 190 -13.30 -26.27 5.50
CA MET A 190 -12.79 -27.55 4.99
C MET A 190 -12.48 -27.49 3.49
N VAL A 191 -13.21 -26.64 2.77
CA VAL A 191 -12.99 -26.26 1.38
C VAL A 191 -12.87 -24.73 1.29
N THR A 192 -12.39 -24.21 0.15
CA THR A 192 -12.40 -22.75 -0.08
C THR A 192 -13.82 -22.25 -0.32
N THR A 193 -14.01 -20.93 -0.20
CA THR A 193 -15.31 -20.28 -0.41
C THR A 193 -15.86 -20.56 -1.82
N GLU A 194 -14.99 -20.60 -2.82
CA GLU A 194 -15.32 -20.85 -4.22
C GLU A 194 -15.84 -22.26 -4.41
N VAL A 195 -15.14 -23.27 -3.87
CA VAL A 195 -15.58 -24.67 -3.92
C VAL A 195 -16.87 -24.87 -3.15
N TRP A 196 -17.02 -24.21 -2.00
CA TRP A 196 -18.26 -24.20 -1.22
C TRP A 196 -19.44 -23.69 -2.05
N HIS A 197 -19.28 -22.55 -2.74
CA HIS A 197 -20.30 -22.01 -3.64
C HIS A 197 -20.65 -22.99 -4.77
N LYS A 198 -19.65 -23.60 -5.43
CA LYS A 198 -19.89 -24.58 -6.50
C LYS A 198 -20.68 -25.79 -6.01
N ILE A 199 -20.37 -26.31 -4.81
CA ILE A 199 -21.11 -27.43 -4.19
C ILE A 199 -22.56 -27.02 -3.89
N ARG A 200 -22.74 -25.83 -3.30
CA ARG A 200 -24.06 -25.29 -2.93
C ARG A 200 -24.93 -25.02 -4.15
N ASP A 201 -24.45 -24.20 -5.08
CA ASP A 201 -25.22 -23.66 -6.21
C ASP A 201 -25.67 -24.76 -7.16
N ARG A 202 -24.81 -25.76 -7.38
CA ARG A 202 -25.11 -26.91 -8.22
C ARG A 202 -25.71 -28.09 -7.46
N ARG A 203 -25.97 -27.92 -6.15
CA ARG A 203 -26.55 -28.93 -5.24
C ARG A 203 -25.82 -30.28 -5.28
N HIS A 204 -24.52 -30.26 -5.48
CA HIS A 204 -23.72 -31.48 -5.58
C HIS A 204 -23.61 -32.16 -4.21
N TYR A 205 -23.65 -33.51 -4.22
CA TYR A 205 -23.59 -34.36 -3.03
C TYR A 205 -24.77 -34.24 -2.05
N LEU A 206 -25.80 -33.43 -2.33
CA LEU A 206 -26.99 -33.33 -1.49
C LEU A 206 -27.93 -34.53 -1.70
N ALA A 207 -28.59 -34.97 -0.62
CA ALA A 207 -29.71 -35.91 -0.76
C ALA A 207 -30.93 -35.19 -1.35
N PRO A 208 -31.80 -35.88 -2.12
CA PRO A 208 -33.04 -35.29 -2.63
C PRO A 208 -33.88 -34.72 -1.48
N GLY A 209 -34.19 -33.42 -1.54
CA GLY A 209 -34.95 -32.73 -0.48
C GLY A 209 -34.15 -32.28 0.75
N ALA A 210 -32.84 -32.55 0.82
CA ALA A 210 -32.01 -32.06 1.92
C ALA A 210 -31.88 -30.53 1.90
N PRO A 211 -31.95 -29.86 3.07
CA PRO A 211 -31.68 -28.43 3.18
C PRO A 211 -30.23 -28.13 2.78
N LEU A 212 -29.98 -26.92 2.26
CA LEU A 212 -28.62 -26.49 1.93
C LEU A 212 -27.75 -26.48 3.20
N PRO A 213 -26.48 -26.92 3.12
CA PRO A 213 -25.55 -26.82 4.22
C PRO A 213 -25.33 -25.32 4.48
N ASP A 214 -25.65 -24.90 5.71
CA ASP A 214 -25.45 -23.57 6.28
C ASP A 214 -26.48 -22.46 5.99
N ARG A 215 -27.44 -22.30 6.92
CA ARG A 215 -28.22 -21.06 7.15
C ARG A 215 -27.37 -19.90 7.72
N TYR A 216 -26.10 -20.14 8.06
CA TYR A 216 -25.23 -19.18 8.74
C TYR A 216 -24.46 -18.26 7.78
N TYR A 217 -24.11 -18.72 6.56
CA TYR A 217 -23.38 -17.89 5.60
C TYR A 217 -24.17 -16.66 5.18
N GLU A 218 -25.45 -16.84 4.83
CA GLU A 218 -26.33 -15.74 4.41
C GLU A 218 -26.44 -14.68 5.52
N ARG A 219 -26.43 -15.08 6.80
CA ARG A 219 -26.39 -14.15 7.94
C ARG A 219 -25.06 -13.40 8.07
N CYS A 220 -23.93 -14.03 7.71
CA CYS A 220 -22.61 -13.40 7.72
C CYS A 220 -22.33 -12.53 6.48
N THR A 221 -23.01 -12.79 5.35
CA THR A 221 -22.86 -12.00 4.12
C THR A 221 -23.95 -10.98 3.88
N ALA A 222 -25.14 -11.12 4.48
CA ALA A 222 -26.24 -10.15 4.35
C ALA A 222 -25.91 -8.76 4.93
N THR A 223 -24.85 -8.63 5.72
CA THR A 223 -24.37 -7.35 6.27
C THR A 223 -23.13 -6.78 5.56
N LYS A 224 -22.74 -7.32 4.39
CA LYS A 224 -21.73 -6.71 3.52
C LYS A 224 -22.38 -6.40 2.16
N PRO A 225 -22.27 -5.16 1.64
CA PRO A 225 -22.84 -4.83 0.34
C PRO A 225 -22.23 -5.73 -0.74
N GLN A 226 -23.09 -6.46 -1.45
CA GLN A 226 -22.73 -7.14 -2.69
C GLN A 226 -22.37 -6.07 -3.72
N LYS A 227 -21.10 -5.99 -4.12
CA LYS A 227 -20.74 -5.34 -5.39
C LYS A 227 -21.38 -6.16 -6.50
N ASP A 228 -22.21 -5.51 -7.31
CA ASP A 228 -22.83 -6.10 -8.50
C ASP A 228 -21.77 -6.80 -9.35
N ARG A 229 -21.90 -8.12 -9.47
CA ARG A 229 -21.17 -8.91 -10.47
C ARG A 229 -21.81 -8.62 -11.82
N ALA A 230 -21.39 -7.51 -12.44
CA ALA A 230 -21.42 -7.44 -13.90
C ALA A 230 -20.67 -8.67 -14.43
N MET A 231 -21.21 -9.34 -15.45
CA MET A 231 -20.53 -10.40 -16.18
C MET A 231 -19.22 -9.85 -16.74
N THR A 232 -18.15 -9.98 -15.97
CA THR A 232 -16.81 -9.66 -16.43
C THR A 232 -16.46 -10.70 -17.47
N LYS A 233 -16.15 -10.22 -18.68
CA LYS A 233 -15.27 -10.91 -19.63
C LYS A 233 -14.20 -11.67 -18.86
N THR A 234 -13.90 -12.89 -19.28
CA THR A 234 -12.75 -13.69 -18.82
C THR A 234 -11.60 -12.75 -18.48
N PRO A 235 -11.02 -12.76 -17.27
CA PRO A 235 -9.95 -11.84 -16.93
C PRO A 235 -8.86 -12.01 -17.98
N GLU A 236 -8.65 -10.96 -18.77
CA GLU A 236 -7.60 -10.92 -19.76
C GLU A 236 -6.30 -11.24 -19.02
N PHE A 237 -5.55 -12.26 -19.46
CA PHE A 237 -4.31 -12.66 -18.81
C PHE A 237 -3.39 -11.44 -18.73
N ASP A 238 -3.29 -10.85 -17.54
CA ASP A 238 -2.49 -9.65 -17.33
C ASP A 238 -1.03 -10.05 -17.18
N ARG A 239 -0.36 -10.19 -18.33
CA ARG A 239 1.06 -10.56 -18.44
C ARG A 239 2.01 -9.65 -17.65
N PHE A 240 1.55 -8.48 -17.21
CA PHE A 240 2.34 -7.50 -16.47
C PHE A 240 2.14 -7.61 -14.94
N ALA A 241 1.19 -8.40 -14.46
CA ALA A 241 0.87 -8.51 -13.03
C ALA A 241 2.09 -8.82 -12.16
N ALA A 242 2.91 -9.79 -12.56
CA ALA A 242 4.13 -10.15 -11.84
C ALA A 242 5.13 -8.99 -11.78
N LYS A 243 5.32 -8.25 -12.88
CA LYS A 243 6.25 -7.10 -12.92
C LYS A 243 5.72 -5.94 -12.07
N ARG A 244 4.42 -5.64 -12.10
CA ARG A 244 3.81 -4.62 -11.23
C ARG A 244 3.97 -4.98 -9.76
N ALA A 245 3.66 -6.21 -9.37
CA ALA A 245 3.84 -6.68 -8.01
C ALA A 245 5.30 -6.52 -7.54
N ALA A 246 6.27 -6.91 -8.39
CA ALA A 246 7.69 -6.75 -8.08
C ALA A 246 8.10 -5.28 -7.95
N MET A 247 7.60 -4.38 -8.80
CA MET A 247 7.88 -2.94 -8.70
C MET A 247 7.27 -2.31 -7.45
N ILE A 248 6.07 -2.74 -7.06
CA ILE A 248 5.43 -2.28 -5.82
C ILE A 248 6.21 -2.75 -4.59
N ASP A 249 6.65 -4.03 -4.56
CA ASP A 249 7.51 -4.52 -3.49
C ASP A 249 8.84 -3.77 -3.44
N GLU A 250 9.48 -3.52 -4.59
CA GLU A 250 10.72 -2.76 -4.67
C GLU A 250 10.54 -1.31 -4.20
N PHE A 251 9.44 -0.67 -4.57
CA PHE A 251 9.11 0.70 -4.16
C PHE A 251 9.06 0.85 -2.65
N TYR A 252 8.31 -0.01 -1.96
CA TYR A 252 8.25 0.01 -0.49
C TYR A 252 9.56 -0.48 0.15
N SER A 253 10.25 -1.43 -0.47
CA SER A 253 11.59 -1.87 -0.03
C SER A 253 12.61 -0.74 -0.03
N ARG A 254 12.54 0.18 -1.01
CA ARG A 254 13.43 1.34 -1.09
C ARG A 254 13.12 2.41 -0.04
N MET A 255 11.94 2.37 0.57
CA MET A 255 11.60 3.26 1.69
C MET A 255 12.12 2.74 3.02
N PHE A 256 12.15 1.41 3.17
CA PHE A 256 12.71 0.76 4.35
C PHE A 256 14.10 1.32 4.61
N ALA A 257 14.39 1.64 5.88
CA ALA A 257 15.68 2.17 6.33
C ALA A 257 16.80 1.45 5.59
N LEU A 258 17.79 2.18 5.06
CA LEU A 258 18.81 1.69 4.11
C LEU A 258 19.31 0.26 4.46
N GLY A 259 18.66 -0.76 3.89
CA GLY A 259 18.94 -2.18 4.16
C GLY A 259 18.71 -2.67 5.60
N GLY A 260 17.81 -2.06 6.39
CA GLY A 260 17.58 -2.39 7.80
C GLY A 260 18.52 -1.70 8.79
N PHE A 261 19.39 -0.80 8.31
CA PHE A 261 20.37 -0.15 9.17
C PHE A 261 19.72 0.87 10.14
N ILE A 262 19.76 0.56 11.44
CA ILE A 262 19.14 1.37 12.52
C ILE A 262 19.80 2.74 12.74
N GLY A 263 20.87 3.05 11.99
CA GLY A 263 21.48 4.37 11.94
C GLY A 263 20.68 5.41 11.15
N ALA A 264 19.56 5.03 10.50
CA ALA A 264 18.66 5.93 9.77
C ALA A 264 17.83 6.86 10.70
N THR A 265 18.49 7.54 11.62
CA THR A 265 17.92 8.49 12.60
C THR A 265 18.94 9.59 12.89
N ASP A 266 18.51 10.67 13.56
CA ASP A 266 19.44 11.71 14.00
C ASP A 266 20.40 11.17 15.09
N THR A 267 21.68 11.55 15.00
CA THR A 267 22.74 11.16 15.94
C THR A 267 22.37 11.38 17.40
N TYR A 268 21.66 12.47 17.70
CA TYR A 268 21.31 12.79 19.09
C TYR A 268 20.28 11.81 19.68
N LYS A 269 19.51 11.06 18.87
CA LYS A 269 18.67 9.96 19.40
C LYS A 269 19.53 8.89 20.04
N ARG A 270 20.63 8.54 19.38
CA ARG A 270 21.59 7.55 19.87
C ARG A 270 22.31 8.03 21.13
N THR A 271 22.79 9.28 21.16
CA THR A 271 23.53 9.78 22.33
C THR A 271 22.63 10.04 23.55
N MET A 272 21.41 10.57 23.35
CA MET A 272 20.46 10.79 24.46
C MET A 272 20.11 9.47 25.15
N TRP A 273 19.74 8.44 24.39
CA TRP A 273 19.29 7.17 24.98
C TRP A 273 20.43 6.28 25.46
N HIS A 274 21.66 6.55 25.02
CA HIS A 274 22.85 5.99 25.65
C HIS A 274 23.09 6.59 27.04
N ALA A 275 22.83 7.90 27.22
CA ALA A 275 23.08 8.59 28.47
C ALA A 275 22.07 8.28 29.59
N VAL A 276 20.83 7.92 29.24
CA VAL A 276 19.74 7.60 30.20
C VAL A 276 19.09 6.25 29.86
N PRO A 277 19.78 5.13 30.07
CA PRO A 277 19.32 3.80 29.64
C PRO A 277 18.03 3.35 30.33
N ASP A 278 17.81 3.75 31.58
CA ASP A 278 16.58 3.52 32.34
C ASP A 278 15.37 4.18 31.66
N LEU A 279 15.48 5.45 31.24
CA LEU A 279 14.42 6.17 30.53
C LEU A 279 14.28 5.74 29.06
N ALA A 280 15.32 5.17 28.48
CA ALA A 280 15.27 4.56 27.15
C ALA A 280 14.40 3.30 27.15
N LEU A 281 14.49 2.48 28.21
CA LEU A 281 13.73 1.25 28.40
C LEU A 281 12.30 1.50 28.91
N ALA A 282 12.09 2.59 29.65
CA ALA A 282 10.80 2.93 30.22
C ALA A 282 9.67 2.91 29.17
N PRO A 283 8.56 2.17 29.42
CA PRO A 283 7.35 2.28 28.63
C PRO A 283 6.93 3.74 28.48
N SER A 284 6.79 4.19 27.25
CA SER A 284 6.54 5.60 26.94
C SER A 284 5.55 5.72 25.79
N THR A 285 4.89 6.86 25.72
CA THR A 285 4.10 7.25 24.55
C THR A 285 4.64 8.51 23.90
N TYR A 286 4.48 8.61 22.58
CA TYR A 286 4.80 9.79 21.78
C TYR A 286 3.63 10.10 20.86
N HIS A 287 3.43 11.38 20.55
CA HIS A 287 2.48 11.83 19.53
C HIS A 287 3.18 12.49 18.36
N LEU A 288 2.64 12.26 17.17
CA LEU A 288 2.80 13.16 16.03
C LEU A 288 1.64 14.16 16.02
N THR A 289 1.92 15.41 15.69
CA THR A 289 0.91 16.47 15.58
C THR A 289 1.29 17.46 14.48
N MET A 290 0.33 17.82 13.64
CA MET A 290 0.44 18.93 12.69
C MET A 290 -0.09 20.19 13.35
N ARG A 291 0.77 21.15 13.68
CA ARG A 291 0.38 22.33 14.49
C ARG A 291 -0.19 23.48 13.69
N LYS A 292 -0.03 23.46 12.36
CA LYS A 292 -0.56 24.46 11.44
C LYS A 292 -1.43 23.79 10.36
N GLY A 293 -2.45 24.50 9.91
CA GLY A 293 -3.16 24.18 8.67
C GLY A 293 -2.35 24.65 7.46
N LEU A 294 -2.89 24.41 6.27
CA LEU A 294 -2.31 24.93 5.04
C LEU A 294 -2.61 26.44 4.87
N PRO A 295 -1.68 27.23 4.32
CA PRO A 295 -1.93 28.64 4.01
C PRO A 295 -2.89 28.84 2.82
N GLU A 296 -3.11 27.82 2.01
CA GLU A 296 -4.02 27.86 0.87
C GLU A 296 -5.49 28.13 1.29
N GLU A 297 -6.17 28.98 0.53
CA GLU A 297 -7.58 29.30 0.74
C GLU A 297 -8.46 28.04 0.66
N GLY A 298 -9.43 27.94 1.57
CA GLY A 298 -10.33 26.80 1.68
C GLY A 298 -9.86 25.71 2.66
N ALA A 299 -8.56 25.59 2.92
CA ALA A 299 -8.06 24.59 3.88
C ALA A 299 -8.49 24.89 5.32
N GLY A 300 -8.36 26.16 5.72
CA GLY A 300 -8.53 26.59 7.10
C GLY A 300 -7.65 25.77 8.05
N ASP A 301 -8.27 25.15 9.04
CA ASP A 301 -7.57 24.32 10.03
C ASP A 301 -7.64 22.82 9.73
N GLN A 302 -8.21 22.43 8.59
CA GLN A 302 -8.43 21.04 8.22
C GLN A 302 -7.25 20.45 7.45
N LEU A 303 -6.98 19.17 7.70
CA LEU A 303 -5.97 18.36 7.04
C LEU A 303 -6.54 16.97 6.76
N ILE A 304 -5.98 16.27 5.78
CA ILE A 304 -6.36 14.89 5.44
C ILE A 304 -5.21 13.94 5.77
N MET A 305 -5.49 12.89 6.57
CA MET A 305 -4.49 11.86 6.87
C MET A 305 -4.19 11.03 5.61
N ALA A 306 -2.92 10.84 5.25
CA ALA A 306 -2.56 10.01 4.11
C ALA A 306 -1.13 9.46 4.21
N GLY A 307 -0.83 8.42 3.41
CA GLY A 307 0.52 7.91 3.18
C GLY A 307 1.01 6.88 4.21
N HIS A 308 0.12 6.17 4.90
CA HIS A 308 0.50 5.14 5.86
C HIS A 308 1.38 4.05 5.25
N GLU A 309 1.05 3.63 4.03
CA GLU A 309 1.72 2.58 3.28
C GLU A 309 3.20 2.91 3.13
N ALA A 310 3.48 4.13 2.69
CA ALA A 310 4.84 4.62 2.47
C ALA A 310 5.56 4.96 3.78
N MET A 311 4.88 5.67 4.68
CA MET A 311 5.53 6.21 5.87
C MET A 311 5.86 5.12 6.89
N LEU A 312 4.97 4.13 7.07
CA LEU A 312 5.23 2.98 7.95
C LEU A 312 6.26 2.02 7.33
N ALA A 313 6.30 1.87 6.00
CA ALA A 313 7.28 1.03 5.32
C ALA A 313 8.73 1.40 5.66
N GLN A 314 9.00 2.66 6.02
CA GLN A 314 10.34 3.11 6.42
C GLN A 314 10.97 2.31 7.57
N TRP A 315 10.16 1.76 8.47
CA TRP A 315 10.63 1.00 9.63
C TRP A 315 9.98 -0.38 9.78
N PHE A 316 8.81 -0.58 9.18
CA PHE A 316 7.96 -1.75 9.45
C PHE A 316 7.63 -2.57 8.20
N TYR A 317 8.25 -2.27 7.05
CA TYR A 317 8.02 -3.05 5.82
C TYR A 317 8.48 -4.50 5.96
N ARG A 318 9.64 -4.68 6.61
CA ARG A 318 10.27 -5.98 6.89
C ARG A 318 10.83 -5.94 8.31
N PRO A 319 11.04 -7.10 8.96
CA PRO A 319 11.77 -7.13 10.22
C PRO A 319 13.21 -6.60 10.03
N LEU A 320 13.73 -5.95 11.07
CA LEU A 320 15.16 -5.66 11.16
C LEU A 320 15.93 -6.98 11.31
N LYS A 321 17.21 -7.01 10.94
CA LYS A 321 18.05 -8.18 11.22
C LYS A 321 18.88 -7.95 12.48
N ARG A 322 19.02 -9.01 13.27
CA ARG A 322 19.92 -9.06 14.43
C ARG A 322 21.33 -8.64 14.03
N ALA A 323 21.85 -9.24 12.96
CA ALA A 323 23.17 -8.91 12.42
C ALA A 323 23.34 -7.42 12.08
N ASP A 324 22.31 -6.74 11.54
CA ASP A 324 22.38 -5.31 11.23
C ASP A 324 22.42 -4.44 12.48
N ILE A 325 21.70 -4.83 13.54
CA ILE A 325 21.72 -4.14 14.83
C ILE A 325 23.09 -4.30 15.52
N GLU A 326 23.67 -5.50 15.45
CA GLU A 326 25.00 -5.80 15.99
C GLU A 326 26.10 -5.08 15.20
N LEU A 327 26.01 -5.06 13.87
CA LEU A 327 26.91 -4.28 13.02
C LEU A 327 26.83 -2.78 13.33
N ALA A 328 25.61 -2.25 13.51
CA ALA A 328 25.41 -0.85 13.89
C ALA A 328 26.02 -0.55 15.27
N ARG A 329 25.86 -1.46 16.23
CA ARG A 329 26.50 -1.36 17.55
C ARG A 329 28.02 -1.24 17.42
N ASP A 330 28.64 -2.16 16.71
CA ASP A 330 30.09 -2.18 16.52
C ASP A 330 30.59 -0.91 15.84
N TRP A 331 29.90 -0.46 14.79
CA TRP A 331 30.21 0.79 14.12
C TRP A 331 30.11 2.00 15.06
N PHE A 332 29.00 2.14 15.78
CA PHE A 332 28.76 3.31 16.61
C PHE A 332 29.58 3.34 17.90
N LEU A 333 30.06 2.20 18.39
CA LEU A 333 30.98 2.15 19.54
C LEU A 333 32.43 2.39 19.12
N ASN A 334 32.85 1.88 17.95
CA ASN A 334 34.27 1.81 17.62
C ASN A 334 34.71 2.80 16.52
N GLN A 335 33.87 3.00 15.49
CA GLN A 335 34.25 3.69 14.25
C GLN A 335 33.63 5.09 14.10
N SER A 336 32.41 5.29 14.60
CA SER A 336 31.71 6.58 14.48
C SER A 336 32.46 7.72 15.20
N SER A 337 32.42 8.92 14.63
CA SER A 337 33.00 10.13 15.23
C SER A 337 32.36 10.47 16.59
N VAL A 338 31.06 10.21 16.73
CA VAL A 338 30.33 10.35 17.99
C VAL A 338 30.06 8.94 18.53
N ARG A 339 30.96 8.46 19.39
CA ARG A 339 30.92 7.11 19.95
C ARG A 339 29.90 6.98 21.08
N ALA A 340 28.73 6.44 20.76
CA ALA A 340 27.69 6.14 21.74
C ALA A 340 26.73 5.13 21.13
N PHE A 341 26.23 4.18 21.90
CA PHE A 341 25.18 3.28 21.42
C PHE A 341 24.28 2.90 22.60
N PRO A 342 22.95 3.01 22.50
CA PRO A 342 22.01 2.59 23.54
C PRO A 342 22.00 1.08 23.76
N THR A 343 23.12 0.51 24.24
CA THR A 343 23.33 -0.93 24.39
C THR A 343 22.24 -1.57 25.23
N ALA A 344 21.88 -0.98 26.38
CA ALA A 344 20.81 -1.49 27.24
C ALA A 344 19.45 -1.60 26.52
N LEU A 345 19.08 -0.60 25.71
CA LEU A 345 17.84 -0.61 24.93
C LEU A 345 17.85 -1.73 23.88
N TRP A 346 18.91 -1.79 23.07
CA TRP A 346 18.97 -2.74 21.97
C TRP A 346 19.20 -4.17 22.46
N ASP A 347 19.95 -4.38 23.53
CA ASP A 347 20.06 -5.69 24.19
C ASP A 347 18.70 -6.16 24.71
N HIS A 348 17.92 -5.28 25.32
CA HIS A 348 16.56 -5.62 25.77
C HIS A 348 15.65 -6.03 24.60
N ILE A 349 15.66 -5.27 23.50
CA ILE A 349 14.90 -5.60 22.29
C ILE A 349 15.36 -6.97 21.72
N LEU A 350 16.67 -7.17 21.59
CA LEU A 350 17.25 -8.40 21.04
C LEU A 350 17.03 -9.63 21.92
N ALA A 351 17.03 -9.48 23.24
CA ALA A 351 16.80 -10.55 24.21
C ALA A 351 15.32 -10.97 24.27
N SER A 352 14.40 -10.07 23.93
CA SER A 352 12.96 -10.36 23.91
C SER A 352 12.51 -11.26 22.75
N GLN A 353 13.39 -11.52 21.78
CA GLN A 353 13.06 -12.19 20.52
C GLN A 353 14.12 -13.21 20.12
N VAL A 354 13.67 -14.34 19.57
CA VAL A 354 14.54 -15.43 19.11
C VAL A 354 14.70 -15.35 17.59
N GLY A 355 15.93 -15.58 17.11
CA GLY A 355 16.24 -15.63 15.68
C GLY A 355 16.81 -14.32 15.12
N GLU A 356 16.93 -14.31 13.79
CA GLU A 356 17.52 -13.19 13.03
C GLU A 356 16.54 -12.05 12.79
N ASP A 357 15.23 -12.35 12.69
CA ASP A 357 14.20 -11.34 12.44
C ASP A 357 13.78 -10.65 13.74
N ILE A 358 13.99 -9.34 13.80
CA ILE A 358 13.70 -8.49 14.95
C ILE A 358 12.59 -7.51 14.60
N TYR A 359 11.48 -7.60 15.32
CA TYR A 359 10.38 -6.64 15.26
C TYR A 359 10.48 -5.67 16.42
N LEU A 360 10.34 -4.37 16.16
CA LEU A 360 10.35 -3.40 17.25
C LEU A 360 9.11 -3.59 18.14
N PRO A 361 9.22 -3.67 19.47
CA PRO A 361 8.08 -3.81 20.38
C PRO A 361 7.32 -2.48 20.52
N ILE A 362 6.77 -1.99 19.40
CA ILE A 362 6.12 -0.70 19.26
C ILE A 362 4.73 -0.91 18.65
N ASP A 363 3.73 -0.33 19.30
CA ASP A 363 2.38 -0.18 18.77
C ASP A 363 2.20 1.25 18.23
N ILE A 364 1.50 1.39 17.12
CA ILE A 364 1.12 2.69 16.55
C ILE A 364 -0.39 2.73 16.36
N TRP A 365 -1.01 3.77 16.88
CA TRP A 365 -2.41 4.11 16.68
C TRP A 365 -2.51 5.45 15.98
N GLY A 366 -3.57 5.68 15.22
CA GLY A 366 -3.78 6.98 14.60
C GLY A 366 -5.01 7.00 13.73
N PHE A 367 -5.28 8.17 13.16
CA PHE A 367 -6.33 8.29 12.16
C PHE A 367 -6.07 7.33 10.98
N PRO A 368 -7.10 6.63 10.45
CA PRO A 368 -6.97 5.88 9.21
C PRO A 368 -6.75 6.84 8.02
N GLY A 369 -6.26 6.31 6.90
CA GLY A 369 -6.05 7.10 5.69
C GLY A 369 -7.35 7.76 5.20
N GLY A 370 -7.28 8.96 4.67
CA GLY A 370 -8.44 9.77 4.28
C GLY A 370 -9.20 10.45 5.42
N GLN A 371 -8.98 10.07 6.69
CA GLN A 371 -9.64 10.73 7.81
C GLN A 371 -9.22 12.20 7.86
N THR A 372 -10.20 13.11 7.82
CA THR A 372 -9.94 14.52 8.05
C THR A 372 -9.76 14.81 9.54
N PHE A 373 -8.88 15.76 9.84
CA PHE A 373 -8.60 16.18 11.20
C PHE A 373 -8.18 17.65 11.26
N LEU A 374 -8.24 18.24 12.46
CA LEU A 374 -7.88 19.63 12.68
C LEU A 374 -6.42 19.78 13.09
N LYS A 375 -5.79 20.88 12.70
CA LYS A 375 -4.46 21.26 13.21
C LYS A 375 -4.47 21.26 14.74
N GLY A 376 -3.35 20.84 15.34
CA GLY A 376 -3.18 20.75 16.79
C GLY A 376 -3.71 19.46 17.41
N VAL A 377 -4.60 18.73 16.73
CA VAL A 377 -5.04 17.40 17.16
C VAL A 377 -3.89 16.41 16.93
N PRO A 378 -3.50 15.60 17.94
CA PRO A 378 -2.58 14.49 17.72
C PRO A 378 -3.14 13.60 16.60
N ASN A 379 -2.31 13.24 15.62
CA ASN A 379 -2.75 12.43 14.48
C ASN A 379 -2.22 11.00 14.52
N LEU A 380 -1.12 10.75 15.24
CA LEU A 380 -0.60 9.42 15.54
C LEU A 380 -0.14 9.35 16.99
N LEU A 381 -0.32 8.20 17.63
CA LEU A 381 0.30 7.81 18.90
C LEU A 381 1.20 6.57 18.69
N PHE A 382 2.37 6.60 19.30
CA PHE A 382 3.34 5.53 19.36
C PHE A 382 3.50 5.07 20.82
N GLY A 383 3.49 3.76 21.08
CA GLY A 383 3.67 3.18 22.42
C GLY A 383 4.67 2.02 22.43
N GLY A 384 5.47 1.90 23.48
CA GLY A 384 6.59 0.95 23.57
C GLY A 384 7.80 1.52 24.35
N PRO A 385 9.00 0.93 24.23
CA PRO A 385 10.21 1.46 24.84
C PRO A 385 10.55 2.85 24.29
N GLY A 386 10.64 3.85 25.16
CA GLY A 386 10.71 5.25 24.74
C GLY A 386 11.92 5.60 23.88
N GLY A 387 13.06 4.95 24.13
CA GLY A 387 14.25 5.10 23.30
C GLY A 387 14.06 4.53 21.88
N GLY A 388 13.35 3.41 21.76
CA GLY A 388 13.04 2.78 20.47
C GLY A 388 12.08 3.61 19.63
N ILE A 389 11.00 4.13 20.23
CA ILE A 389 10.05 5.04 19.56
C ILE A 389 10.76 6.29 19.06
N SER A 390 11.69 6.83 19.85
CA SER A 390 12.39 8.05 19.51
C SER A 390 13.29 7.94 18.28
N TYR A 391 13.71 6.73 17.87
CA TYR A 391 14.44 6.52 16.62
C TYR A 391 13.56 6.71 15.38
N LEU A 392 12.23 6.54 15.53
CA LEU A 392 11.28 6.68 14.44
C LEU A 392 11.04 8.15 14.06
N GLU A 393 11.33 9.09 14.98
CA GLU A 393 10.93 10.50 14.87
C GLU A 393 11.26 11.16 13.50
N PRO A 394 12.49 11.07 12.96
CA PRO A 394 12.79 11.71 11.67
C PRO A 394 11.95 11.14 10.52
N ALA A 395 11.74 9.83 10.49
CA ALA A 395 10.93 9.16 9.47
C ALA A 395 9.44 9.48 9.63
N MET A 396 8.92 9.45 10.86
CA MET A 396 7.51 9.72 11.14
C MET A 396 7.15 11.20 10.96
N CYS A 397 8.10 12.13 11.16
CA CYS A 397 7.83 13.53 10.83
C CYS A 397 7.53 13.74 9.34
N ARG A 398 8.00 12.86 8.43
CA ARG A 398 7.77 12.97 6.98
C ARG A 398 6.32 12.78 6.55
N TYR A 399 5.43 12.33 7.45
CA TYR A 399 3.98 12.37 7.23
C TYR A 399 3.47 13.77 6.85
N PHE A 400 4.24 14.86 7.14
CA PHE A 400 3.91 16.18 6.63
C PHE A 400 3.66 16.17 5.11
N ALA A 401 4.45 15.42 4.34
CA ALA A 401 4.39 15.47 2.88
C ALA A 401 3.07 14.89 2.35
N PRO A 402 2.73 13.61 2.57
CA PRO A 402 1.46 13.05 2.06
C PRO A 402 0.23 13.76 2.63
N ILE A 403 0.27 14.26 3.88
CA ILE A 403 -0.85 15.02 4.46
C ILE A 403 -1.07 16.35 3.74
N ILE A 404 0.01 17.10 3.45
CA ILE A 404 -0.07 18.31 2.63
C ILE A 404 -0.66 17.99 1.26
N GLN A 405 -0.20 16.90 0.61
CA GLN A 405 -0.65 16.53 -0.74
C GLN A 405 -2.12 16.15 -0.80
N ALA A 406 -2.60 15.31 0.11
CA ALA A 406 -3.99 14.93 0.17
C ALA A 406 -4.88 16.15 0.43
N THR A 407 -4.45 17.06 1.32
CA THR A 407 -5.19 18.29 1.60
C THR A 407 -5.21 19.22 0.39
N LYS A 408 -4.10 19.42 -0.32
CA LYS A 408 -4.07 20.19 -1.57
C LYS A 408 -4.95 19.61 -2.66
N ALA A 409 -4.92 18.28 -2.82
CA ALA A 409 -5.74 17.59 -3.81
C ALA A 409 -7.23 17.77 -3.53
N ARG A 410 -7.62 17.84 -2.26
CA ARG A 410 -8.98 18.21 -1.86
C ARG A 410 -9.36 19.62 -2.30
N LEU A 411 -8.48 20.60 -2.10
CA LEU A 411 -8.74 21.98 -2.52
C LEU A 411 -8.85 22.11 -4.05
N VAL A 412 -8.05 21.34 -4.79
CA VAL A 412 -8.18 21.25 -6.25
C VAL A 412 -9.52 20.64 -6.64
N LYS A 413 -9.93 19.54 -5.98
CA LYS A 413 -11.24 18.90 -6.19
C LYS A 413 -12.41 19.88 -5.94
N GLU A 414 -12.32 20.73 -4.92
CA GLU A 414 -13.32 21.78 -4.66
C GLU A 414 -13.36 22.88 -5.72
N ALA A 415 -12.27 23.08 -6.47
CA ALA A 415 -12.23 24.01 -7.59
C ALA A 415 -12.65 23.34 -8.91
N THR A 416 -12.40 22.04 -9.08
CA THR A 416 -12.74 21.27 -10.28
C THR A 416 -12.64 19.76 -10.03
N ASP A 417 -13.53 18.98 -10.64
CA ASP A 417 -13.44 17.51 -10.66
C ASP A 417 -12.49 16.99 -11.76
N ARG A 418 -11.89 17.89 -12.55
CA ARG A 418 -11.08 17.56 -13.72
C ARG A 418 -9.74 18.27 -13.65
N ASP A 419 -8.71 17.53 -13.24
CA ASP A 419 -7.34 18.04 -13.20
C ASP A 419 -6.32 16.96 -13.58
N ALA A 420 -5.13 17.40 -13.98
CA ALA A 420 -3.98 16.53 -14.18
C ALA A 420 -2.73 16.98 -13.42
N GLU A 421 -1.93 15.98 -13.05
CA GLU A 421 -0.64 16.19 -12.40
C GLU A 421 0.51 16.16 -13.43
N PHE A 422 1.33 17.20 -13.42
CA PHE A 422 2.49 17.38 -14.31
C PHE A 422 3.79 17.69 -13.52
N GLY A 423 3.80 17.35 -12.24
CA GLY A 423 4.82 17.73 -11.27
C GLY A 423 6.01 16.78 -11.22
N LEU A 424 6.09 15.74 -12.06
CA LEU A 424 7.19 14.78 -12.05
C LEU A 424 8.57 15.45 -12.17
N ARG A 425 8.72 16.43 -13.08
CA ARG A 425 9.98 17.19 -13.26
C ARG A 425 10.37 18.07 -12.06
N ALA A 426 9.40 18.40 -11.20
CA ALA A 426 9.63 19.18 -9.98
C ALA A 426 9.82 18.27 -8.75
N ALA A 427 9.65 16.96 -8.91
CA ALA A 427 9.81 16.01 -7.83
C ALA A 427 11.26 15.90 -7.38
N VAL A 428 11.46 15.71 -6.08
CA VAL A 428 12.79 15.44 -5.50
C VAL A 428 13.38 14.15 -6.07
N ASN A 429 12.54 13.14 -6.25
CA ASN A 429 12.83 11.88 -6.92
C ASN A 429 11.52 11.16 -7.27
N GLU A 430 11.64 10.06 -8.02
CA GLU A 430 10.53 9.22 -8.44
C GLU A 430 9.70 8.70 -7.26
N GLN A 431 10.36 8.21 -6.20
CA GLN A 431 9.65 7.65 -5.06
C GLN A 431 8.77 8.69 -4.36
N ALA A 432 9.26 9.92 -4.24
CA ALA A 432 8.51 11.02 -3.66
C ALA A 432 7.30 11.39 -4.53
N ASN A 433 7.42 11.35 -5.86
CA ASN A 433 6.30 11.60 -6.76
C ASN A 433 5.23 10.50 -6.67
N LEU A 434 5.62 9.23 -6.58
CA LEU A 434 4.67 8.13 -6.40
C LEU A 434 3.91 8.23 -5.05
N VAL A 435 4.60 8.57 -3.95
CA VAL A 435 3.94 8.83 -2.65
C VAL A 435 2.96 9.99 -2.75
N LEU A 436 3.34 11.06 -3.46
CA LEU A 436 2.49 12.20 -3.71
C LEU A 436 1.24 11.81 -4.49
N LEU A 437 1.38 11.06 -5.58
CA LEU A 437 0.26 10.65 -6.43
C LEU A 437 -0.75 9.80 -5.66
N LEU A 438 -0.28 8.86 -4.85
CA LEU A 438 -1.15 8.08 -3.96
C LEU A 438 -1.90 8.99 -2.97
N ALA A 439 -1.21 9.94 -2.33
CA ALA A 439 -1.85 10.90 -1.43
C ALA A 439 -2.82 11.84 -2.16
N ARG A 440 -2.50 12.28 -3.39
CA ARG A 440 -3.38 13.07 -4.25
C ARG A 440 -4.66 12.31 -4.57
N TYR A 441 -4.56 11.01 -4.85
CA TYR A 441 -5.72 10.15 -5.07
C TYR A 441 -6.61 10.10 -3.83
N VAL A 442 -6.04 9.86 -2.64
CA VAL A 442 -6.78 9.86 -1.37
C VAL A 442 -7.49 11.19 -1.13
N GLY A 443 -6.81 12.31 -1.38
CA GLY A 443 -7.33 13.64 -1.09
C GLY A 443 -8.41 14.13 -2.06
N GLY A 444 -8.20 13.91 -3.37
CA GLY A 444 -8.99 14.53 -4.42
C GLY A 444 -9.45 13.59 -5.55
N ARG A 445 -9.18 12.27 -5.46
CA ARG A 445 -9.44 11.29 -6.53
C ARG A 445 -8.79 11.66 -7.88
N GLY A 446 -7.71 12.45 -7.85
CA GLY A 446 -6.99 12.85 -9.05
C GLY A 446 -6.33 11.66 -9.74
N ARG A 447 -6.76 11.35 -10.96
CA ARG A 447 -6.34 10.14 -11.71
C ARG A 447 -5.32 10.43 -12.80
N LEU A 448 -5.39 11.59 -13.42
CA LEU A 448 -4.55 11.94 -14.57
C LEU A 448 -3.18 12.42 -14.08
N THR A 449 -2.12 11.90 -14.69
CA THR A 449 -0.72 12.23 -14.38
C THR A 449 0.15 12.06 -15.61
N SER A 450 1.25 12.80 -15.71
CA SER A 450 2.32 12.52 -16.69
C SER A 450 3.26 11.39 -16.27
N ASN A 451 3.04 10.74 -15.12
CA ASN A 451 3.91 9.67 -14.64
C ASN A 451 3.42 8.29 -15.13
N ASP A 452 4.07 7.78 -16.19
CA ASP A 452 3.81 6.44 -16.74
C ASP A 452 4.08 5.30 -15.75
N THR A 453 5.06 5.47 -14.85
CA THR A 453 5.37 4.48 -13.80
C THR A 453 4.18 4.33 -12.86
N ALA A 454 3.50 5.43 -12.51
CA ALA A 454 2.35 5.40 -11.63
C ALA A 454 1.16 4.66 -12.26
N GLU A 455 0.84 4.95 -13.53
CA GLU A 455 -0.17 4.20 -14.27
C GLU A 455 0.23 2.72 -14.39
N PHE A 456 1.48 2.43 -14.73
CA PHE A 456 1.93 1.05 -14.83
C PHE A 456 1.79 0.35 -13.48
N MET A 457 2.19 0.92 -12.35
CA MET A 457 2.12 0.26 -11.04
C MET A 457 0.67 0.13 -10.53
N TRP A 458 -0.15 1.17 -10.69
CA TRP A 458 -1.52 1.23 -10.20
C TRP A 458 -2.52 1.66 -11.29
N PRO A 459 -2.76 0.81 -12.31
CA PRO A 459 -3.60 1.16 -13.46
C PRO A 459 -5.08 1.37 -13.11
N HIS A 460 -5.50 0.89 -11.94
CA HIS A 460 -6.85 1.12 -11.42
C HIS A 460 -7.01 2.50 -10.76
N LEU A 461 -5.92 3.17 -10.38
CA LEU A 461 -5.92 4.49 -9.75
C LEU A 461 -5.57 5.59 -10.76
N PHE A 462 -4.51 5.38 -11.54
CA PHE A 462 -3.93 6.40 -12.40
C PHE A 462 -4.14 6.10 -13.88
N LYS A 463 -4.13 7.16 -14.68
CA LYS A 463 -4.06 7.12 -16.13
C LYS A 463 -3.00 8.11 -16.60
N SER A 464 -2.11 7.65 -17.46
CA SER A 464 -1.12 8.53 -18.06
C SER A 464 -1.82 9.47 -19.04
N ILE A 465 -1.27 10.68 -19.18
CA ILE A 465 -1.62 11.59 -20.24
C ILE A 465 -0.36 12.03 -20.97
N GLY A 466 -0.40 11.94 -22.30
CA GLY A 466 0.67 12.36 -23.18
C GLY A 466 0.23 13.54 -24.03
N THR A 467 1.11 14.54 -24.16
CA THR A 467 0.91 15.66 -25.08
C THR A 467 2.25 16.05 -25.72
N ILE A 468 2.22 17.08 -26.56
CA ILE A 468 3.39 17.64 -27.25
C ILE A 468 4.20 18.56 -26.31
N GLY A 469 5.52 18.63 -26.50
CA GLY A 469 6.42 19.53 -25.77
C GLY A 469 7.24 20.41 -26.72
N HIS A 470 7.78 21.52 -26.21
CA HIS A 470 8.55 22.50 -27.01
C HIS A 470 9.73 21.86 -27.75
N GLU A 471 10.41 20.88 -27.13
CA GLU A 471 11.54 20.16 -27.74
C GLU A 471 11.17 19.55 -29.10
N MET A 472 10.05 18.85 -29.18
CA MET A 472 9.61 18.20 -30.41
C MET A 472 9.20 19.24 -31.46
N MET A 473 8.57 20.33 -31.03
CA MET A 473 8.08 21.37 -31.94
C MET A 473 9.21 22.18 -32.59
N CYS A 474 10.34 22.38 -31.90
CA CYS A 474 11.51 23.07 -32.45
C CYS A 474 12.51 22.13 -33.16
N ALA A 475 12.36 20.80 -33.05
CA ALA A 475 13.34 19.82 -33.52
C ALA A 475 13.65 19.86 -35.03
N ASN A 476 12.73 20.40 -35.84
CA ASN A 476 12.92 20.49 -37.30
C ASN A 476 13.20 21.92 -37.79
N GLN A 477 13.55 22.84 -36.89
CA GLN A 477 13.95 24.20 -37.24
C GLN A 477 15.30 24.20 -37.98
N THR A 478 15.39 24.99 -39.06
CA THR A 478 16.64 25.25 -39.77
C THR A 478 16.73 26.73 -40.14
N PHE A 479 17.87 27.20 -40.67
CA PHE A 479 17.98 28.58 -41.15
C PHE A 479 17.00 28.90 -42.29
N ASP A 480 16.62 27.90 -43.08
CA ASP A 480 15.66 28.03 -44.18
C ASP A 480 14.21 27.70 -43.76
N LYS A 481 14.01 27.21 -42.53
CA LYS A 481 12.70 26.86 -41.97
C LYS A 481 12.46 27.59 -40.64
N PRO A 482 11.76 28.75 -40.66
CA PRO A 482 11.45 29.51 -39.46
C PRO A 482 10.69 28.69 -38.41
N LEU A 483 10.82 29.08 -37.14
CA LEU A 483 10.25 28.35 -36.01
C LEU A 483 8.74 28.14 -36.13
N GLY A 484 7.99 29.14 -36.62
CA GLY A 484 6.54 29.01 -36.82
C GLY A 484 6.16 28.00 -37.92
N GLN A 485 7.00 27.81 -38.94
CA GLN A 485 6.78 26.77 -39.94
C GLN A 485 7.11 25.38 -39.38
N ALA A 486 8.22 25.26 -38.64
CA ALA A 486 8.60 24.03 -37.96
C ALA A 486 7.52 23.61 -36.94
N GLU A 487 7.03 24.55 -36.14
CA GLU A 487 5.94 24.37 -35.18
C GLU A 487 4.72 23.72 -35.83
N ARG A 488 4.19 24.33 -36.89
CA ARG A 488 3.01 23.82 -37.60
C ARG A 488 3.23 22.41 -38.14
N GLU A 489 4.36 22.18 -38.80
CA GLU A 489 4.70 20.87 -39.37
C GLU A 489 4.77 19.80 -38.29
N MET A 490 5.36 20.11 -37.14
CA MET A 490 5.50 19.17 -36.04
C MET A 490 4.17 18.89 -35.33
N MET A 491 3.31 19.91 -35.16
CA MET A 491 1.94 19.73 -34.69
C MET A 491 1.14 18.79 -35.61
N ASP A 492 1.15 19.04 -36.93
CA ASP A 492 0.45 18.24 -37.94
C ASP A 492 0.91 16.77 -37.94
N ARG A 493 2.23 16.56 -37.91
CA ARG A 493 2.82 15.22 -37.81
C ARG A 493 2.41 14.50 -36.53
N PHE A 494 2.37 15.21 -35.39
CA PHE A 494 1.96 14.63 -34.12
C PHE A 494 0.49 14.20 -34.16
N VAL A 495 -0.40 15.09 -34.63
CA VAL A 495 -1.84 14.78 -34.73
C VAL A 495 -2.09 13.64 -35.71
N SER A 496 -1.42 13.64 -36.87
CA SER A 496 -1.49 12.56 -37.85
C SER A 496 -1.10 11.19 -37.26
N ALA A 497 -0.09 11.17 -36.38
CA ALA A 497 0.40 9.93 -35.77
C ALA A 497 -0.43 9.47 -34.57
N MET A 498 -0.87 10.40 -33.72
CA MET A 498 -1.47 10.09 -32.42
C MET A 498 -3.00 10.19 -32.40
N GLY A 499 -3.60 10.92 -33.33
CA GLY A 499 -5.05 11.15 -33.42
C GLY A 499 -5.65 11.99 -32.27
N SER A 500 -4.87 12.37 -31.26
CA SER A 500 -5.27 13.24 -30.16
C SER A 500 -4.08 14.06 -29.65
N ALA A 501 -4.30 15.31 -29.26
CA ALA A 501 -3.24 16.19 -28.74
C ALA A 501 -3.83 17.36 -27.96
N SER A 502 -3.04 17.97 -27.08
CA SER A 502 -3.26 19.35 -26.63
C SER A 502 -2.13 20.21 -27.19
N LEU A 503 -2.41 20.88 -28.30
CA LEU A 503 -1.39 21.61 -29.08
C LEU A 503 -0.89 22.81 -28.29
N LEU A 504 0.41 22.81 -28.01
CA LEU A 504 1.09 23.90 -27.30
C LEU A 504 1.29 25.08 -28.25
N CYS A 505 0.81 26.26 -27.89
CA CYS A 505 0.73 27.38 -28.83
C CYS A 505 1.79 28.48 -28.59
N ASP A 506 2.60 28.38 -27.54
CA ASP A 506 3.45 29.49 -27.09
C ASP A 506 4.93 29.37 -27.49
N LEU A 507 5.28 28.51 -28.46
CA LEU A 507 6.67 28.35 -28.89
C LEU A 507 7.23 29.60 -29.57
N VAL A 508 6.41 30.29 -30.39
CA VAL A 508 6.77 31.55 -31.04
C VAL A 508 6.02 32.72 -30.41
N ASP A 509 4.70 32.68 -30.48
CA ASP A 509 3.79 33.62 -29.85
C ASP A 509 2.43 32.94 -29.65
N ALA A 510 1.97 32.91 -28.40
CA ALA A 510 0.78 32.18 -27.98
C ALA A 510 -0.51 32.70 -28.60
N THR A 511 -0.59 34.00 -28.91
CA THR A 511 -1.85 34.64 -29.30
C THR A 511 -2.01 34.80 -30.81
N THR A 512 -0.89 34.71 -31.54
CA THR A 512 -0.83 34.89 -33.00
C THR A 512 -0.36 33.60 -33.68
N VAL A 513 0.96 33.42 -33.82
CA VAL A 513 1.57 32.36 -34.65
C VAL A 513 1.13 30.97 -34.21
N GLY A 514 1.30 30.61 -32.93
CA GLY A 514 1.04 29.24 -32.50
C GLY A 514 -0.44 28.91 -32.40
N LEU A 515 -1.30 29.88 -32.09
CA LEU A 515 -2.74 29.71 -32.16
C LEU A 515 -3.22 29.55 -33.61
N GLU A 516 -2.74 30.35 -34.55
CA GLU A 516 -3.08 30.21 -35.97
C GLU A 516 -2.63 28.86 -36.53
N ASN A 517 -1.42 28.43 -36.17
CA ASN A 517 -0.91 27.11 -36.52
C ASN A 517 -1.80 26.00 -35.95
N ALA A 518 -2.13 26.04 -34.66
CA ALA A 518 -2.98 25.04 -34.03
C ALA A 518 -4.37 24.97 -34.67
N LEU A 519 -5.01 26.11 -34.95
CA LEU A 519 -6.31 26.16 -35.63
C LEU A 519 -6.23 25.58 -37.05
N SER A 520 -5.14 25.87 -37.79
CA SER A 520 -4.91 25.29 -39.12
C SER A 520 -4.76 23.78 -39.06
N VAL A 521 -4.06 23.25 -38.05
CA VAL A 521 -3.86 21.80 -37.88
C VAL A 521 -5.17 21.13 -37.49
N ILE A 522 -5.94 21.71 -36.55
CA ILE A 522 -7.25 21.18 -36.15
C ILE A 522 -8.20 21.09 -37.36
N LYS A 523 -8.19 22.08 -38.25
CA LYS A 523 -8.97 22.05 -39.50
C LYS A 523 -8.49 21.01 -40.51
N GLY A 524 -7.19 20.75 -40.53
CA GLY A 524 -6.59 19.71 -41.37
C GLY A 524 -6.97 18.29 -40.95
N HIS A 525 -7.45 18.14 -39.70
CA HIS A 525 -7.79 16.86 -39.08
C HIS A 525 -9.26 16.79 -38.60
N PRO A 526 -10.25 16.98 -39.49
CA PRO A 526 -11.67 16.99 -39.10
C PRO A 526 -12.17 15.63 -38.55
N GLU A 527 -11.46 14.54 -38.85
CA GLU A 527 -11.76 13.19 -38.38
C GLU A 527 -11.59 13.00 -36.87
N THR A 528 -10.83 13.88 -36.20
CA THR A 528 -10.62 13.80 -34.75
C THR A 528 -11.19 14.98 -34.00
N GLN A 529 -11.95 14.65 -32.95
CA GLN A 529 -12.47 15.62 -31.99
C GLN A 529 -11.60 15.76 -30.74
N ARG A 530 -10.52 14.99 -30.65
CA ARG A 530 -9.65 14.87 -29.46
C ARG A 530 -8.40 15.73 -29.54
N VAL A 531 -8.40 16.72 -30.44
CA VAL A 531 -7.31 17.69 -30.58
C VAL A 531 -7.78 19.01 -29.99
N GLY A 532 -7.13 19.42 -28.91
CA GLY A 532 -7.32 20.69 -28.22
C GLY A 532 -6.07 21.56 -28.29
N VAL A 533 -6.06 22.59 -27.47
CA VAL A 533 -4.98 23.59 -27.38
C VAL A 533 -4.50 23.70 -25.94
N ARG A 534 -3.26 24.16 -25.74
CA ARG A 534 -2.64 24.36 -24.44
C ARG A 534 -2.09 25.78 -24.29
N VAL A 535 -2.44 26.40 -23.16
CA VAL A 535 -1.96 27.70 -22.69
C VAL A 535 -0.93 27.47 -21.56
N ASP A 536 0.33 27.82 -21.79
CA ASP A 536 1.46 27.49 -20.89
C ASP A 536 2.27 28.72 -20.43
N SER A 537 1.87 29.93 -20.82
CA SER A 537 2.52 31.18 -20.40
C SER A 537 1.62 32.40 -20.63
N GLY A 538 1.95 33.54 -20.01
CA GLY A 538 1.28 34.84 -20.22
C GLY A 538 -0.01 35.02 -19.41
N ASN A 539 -0.93 35.86 -19.89
CA ASN A 539 -2.23 36.05 -19.23
C ASN A 539 -3.15 34.87 -19.58
N ILE A 540 -3.24 33.90 -18.66
CA ILE A 540 -3.97 32.65 -18.87
C ILE A 540 -5.48 32.88 -19.02
N GLU A 541 -6.04 33.81 -18.25
CA GLU A 541 -7.47 34.12 -18.28
C GLU A 541 -7.89 34.66 -19.66
N GLU A 542 -7.18 35.67 -20.14
CA GLU A 542 -7.45 36.30 -21.44
C GLU A 542 -7.20 35.33 -22.59
N GLN A 543 -6.15 34.50 -22.51
CA GLN A 543 -5.83 33.54 -23.55
C GLN A 543 -6.86 32.41 -23.67
N CYS A 544 -7.38 31.89 -22.55
CA CYS A 544 -8.45 30.88 -22.60
C CYS A 544 -9.69 31.41 -23.34
N VAL A 545 -10.08 32.65 -23.06
CA VAL A 545 -11.19 33.33 -23.76
C VAL A 545 -10.85 33.54 -25.24
N LEU A 546 -9.66 34.04 -25.54
CA LEU A 546 -9.19 34.28 -26.91
C LEU A 546 -9.21 33.00 -27.73
N TYR A 547 -8.69 31.90 -27.20
CA TYR A 547 -8.58 30.61 -27.89
C TYR A 547 -9.97 30.07 -28.22
N PHE A 548 -10.89 30.15 -27.26
CA PHE A 548 -12.29 29.80 -27.46
C PHE A 548 -12.95 30.64 -28.57
N GLN A 549 -12.82 31.97 -28.49
CA GLN A 549 -13.40 32.88 -29.49
C GLN A 549 -12.82 32.65 -30.89
N ARG A 550 -11.50 32.40 -31.00
CA ARG A 550 -10.81 32.15 -32.26
C ARG A 550 -11.19 30.79 -32.86
N MET A 551 -11.36 29.74 -32.05
CA MET A 551 -11.93 28.47 -32.51
C MET A 551 -13.34 28.67 -33.10
N LYS A 552 -14.21 29.36 -32.37
CA LYS A 552 -15.59 29.65 -32.82
C LYS A 552 -15.62 30.47 -34.11
N ALA A 553 -14.82 31.54 -34.19
CA ALA A 553 -14.71 32.36 -35.39
C ALA A 553 -14.16 31.58 -36.60
N ALA A 554 -13.33 30.57 -36.33
CA ALA A 554 -12.79 29.68 -37.34
C ALA A 554 -13.77 28.57 -37.77
N GLY A 555 -14.97 28.48 -37.17
CA GLY A 555 -15.96 27.43 -37.42
C GLY A 555 -15.59 26.08 -36.80
N ILE A 556 -14.74 26.08 -35.77
CA ILE A 556 -14.31 24.88 -35.05
C ILE A 556 -15.17 24.75 -33.79
N GLU A 557 -15.81 23.58 -33.62
CA GLU A 557 -16.52 23.26 -32.39
C GLU A 557 -15.59 23.34 -31.16
N PRO A 558 -16.07 23.84 -30.01
CA PRO A 558 -15.23 24.01 -28.82
C PRO A 558 -14.43 22.74 -28.48
N ARG A 559 -13.11 22.89 -28.40
CA ARG A 559 -12.18 21.83 -28.01
C ARG A 559 -11.66 22.07 -26.60
N THR A 560 -11.08 21.03 -26.00
CA THR A 560 -10.39 21.15 -24.70
C THR A 560 -9.30 22.22 -24.77
N ILE A 561 -9.29 23.12 -23.78
CA ILE A 561 -8.24 24.11 -23.57
C ILE A 561 -7.55 23.74 -22.27
N VAL A 562 -6.33 23.22 -22.38
CA VAL A 562 -5.49 22.90 -21.22
C VAL A 562 -4.77 24.16 -20.77
N PHE A 563 -4.71 24.45 -19.47
CA PHE A 563 -3.89 25.54 -18.94
C PHE A 563 -2.98 25.02 -17.82
N GLU A 564 -1.68 25.36 -17.88
CA GLU A 564 -0.64 24.72 -17.03
C GLU A 564 0.20 25.69 -16.18
N ASP A 565 0.16 26.99 -16.46
CA ASP A 565 1.02 27.97 -15.77
C ASP A 565 0.50 28.36 -14.38
N GLU A 566 1.36 28.20 -13.36
CA GLU A 566 1.11 28.43 -11.93
C GLU A 566 -0.24 27.95 -11.37
N VAL A 567 -0.80 26.88 -11.96
CA VAL A 567 -2.14 26.38 -11.64
C VAL A 567 -2.24 25.92 -10.19
N ASN A 568 -3.22 26.49 -9.50
CA ASN A 568 -3.62 26.18 -8.14
C ASN A 568 -5.13 26.46 -7.98
N PRO A 569 -5.78 26.08 -6.86
CA PRO A 569 -7.23 26.24 -6.69
C PRO A 569 -7.76 27.66 -6.93
N GLU A 570 -7.02 28.69 -6.50
CA GLU A 570 -7.41 30.09 -6.70
C GLU A 570 -7.34 30.48 -8.19
N THR A 571 -6.23 30.13 -8.86
CA THR A 571 -6.07 30.35 -10.30
C THR A 571 -7.18 29.63 -11.10
N ILE A 572 -7.54 28.39 -10.73
CA ILE A 572 -8.62 27.64 -11.39
C ILE A 572 -9.95 28.41 -11.30
N ARG A 573 -10.35 28.83 -10.09
CA ARG A 573 -11.59 29.60 -9.88
C ARG A 573 -11.57 30.91 -10.65
N ARG A 574 -10.43 31.60 -10.66
CA ARG A 574 -10.25 32.87 -11.37
C ARG A 574 -10.38 32.72 -12.87
N VAL A 575 -9.73 31.72 -13.47
CA VAL A 575 -9.81 31.42 -14.91
C VAL A 575 -11.24 31.00 -15.29
N TYR A 576 -11.88 30.12 -14.51
CA TYR A 576 -13.25 29.68 -14.77
C TYR A 576 -14.25 30.84 -14.70
N GLY A 577 -14.20 31.64 -13.62
CA GLY A 577 -15.09 32.78 -13.45
C GLY A 577 -14.88 33.87 -14.51
N PHE A 578 -13.64 34.16 -14.87
CA PHE A 578 -13.34 35.10 -15.95
C PHE A 578 -13.88 34.60 -17.29
N PHE A 579 -13.68 33.31 -17.60
CA PHE A 579 -14.18 32.71 -18.83
C PHE A 579 -15.71 32.80 -18.94
N GLU A 580 -16.44 32.45 -17.88
CA GLU A 580 -17.89 32.56 -17.83
C GLU A 580 -18.35 34.01 -18.01
N GLN A 581 -17.70 34.96 -17.31
CA GLN A 581 -18.03 36.37 -17.39
C GLN A 581 -17.86 36.93 -18.81
N GLN A 582 -16.80 36.53 -19.51
CA GLN A 582 -16.50 37.06 -20.85
C GLN A 582 -17.24 36.35 -21.97
N THR A 583 -17.59 35.07 -21.81
CA THR A 583 -18.17 34.25 -22.88
C THR A 583 -19.65 33.92 -22.69
N GLY A 584 -20.15 33.99 -21.45
CA GLY A 584 -21.48 33.54 -21.07
C GLY A 584 -21.67 32.02 -21.12
N ILE A 585 -20.57 31.25 -21.18
CA ILE A 585 -20.59 29.79 -21.36
C ILE A 585 -19.89 29.13 -20.17
N GLU A 586 -20.47 28.04 -19.68
CA GLU A 586 -19.87 27.19 -18.64
C GLU A 586 -18.52 26.62 -19.12
N PRO A 587 -17.45 26.67 -18.30
CA PRO A 587 -16.08 26.42 -18.72
C PRO A 587 -15.75 24.92 -18.83
N THR A 588 -16.69 24.10 -19.31
CA THR A 588 -16.57 22.63 -19.39
C THR A 588 -15.43 22.15 -20.30
N MET A 589 -14.93 23.03 -21.18
CA MET A 589 -13.79 22.77 -22.05
C MET A 589 -12.44 23.13 -21.42
N LEU A 590 -12.42 23.91 -20.34
CA LEU A 590 -11.18 24.31 -19.67
C LEU A 590 -10.70 23.18 -18.76
N PHE A 591 -9.42 22.84 -18.87
CA PHE A 591 -8.81 21.72 -18.16
C PHE A 591 -7.50 22.15 -17.48
N PRO A 592 -7.45 22.24 -16.14
CA PRO A 592 -6.22 22.58 -15.43
C PRO A 592 -5.23 21.42 -15.40
N GLY A 593 -3.97 21.74 -15.71
CA GLY A 593 -2.82 20.91 -15.41
C GLY A 593 -1.93 21.58 -14.38
N ALA A 594 -1.62 20.90 -13.28
CA ALA A 594 -0.79 21.47 -12.22
C ALA A 594 0.54 20.72 -12.13
N GLY A 595 1.65 21.46 -12.24
CA GLY A 595 3.01 20.95 -12.03
C GLY A 595 3.61 21.40 -10.70
N GLY A 596 4.22 22.59 -10.68
CA GLY A 596 4.96 23.12 -9.53
C GLY A 596 4.12 23.27 -8.25
N TYR A 597 2.80 23.47 -8.36
CA TYR A 597 1.89 23.56 -7.21
C TYR A 597 1.98 22.35 -6.27
N TRP A 598 2.14 21.15 -6.83
CA TRP A 598 2.24 19.93 -6.05
C TRP A 598 3.51 19.86 -5.21
N TRP A 599 4.56 20.61 -5.52
CA TRP A 599 5.82 20.59 -4.76
C TRP A 599 6.08 21.87 -3.96
N ARG A 600 5.40 22.96 -4.30
CA ARG A 600 5.44 24.24 -3.58
C ARG A 600 5.02 24.05 -2.12
N LEU A 601 5.76 24.58 -1.15
CA LEU A 601 5.44 24.49 0.30
C LEU A 601 5.30 23.06 0.85
N VAL A 602 5.86 22.03 0.21
CA VAL A 602 5.84 20.65 0.73
C VAL A 602 7.06 20.42 1.62
N HIS A 603 7.04 21.03 2.80
CA HIS A 603 8.08 20.86 3.80
C HIS A 603 7.47 20.80 5.21
N ARG A 604 8.22 20.23 6.15
CA ARG A 604 7.80 19.99 7.54
C ARG A 604 7.17 21.22 8.21
N ASP A 605 7.75 22.39 8.00
CA ASP A 605 7.36 23.62 8.70
C ASP A 605 6.04 24.24 8.20
N THR A 606 5.55 23.86 7.01
CA THR A 606 4.26 24.30 6.47
C THR A 606 3.14 23.96 7.44
N VAL A 607 3.09 22.69 7.84
CA VAL A 607 2.13 22.17 8.85
C VAL A 607 2.74 22.09 10.25
N SER A 608 4.01 22.48 10.40
CA SER A 608 4.79 22.44 11.64
C SER A 608 4.68 21.08 12.36
N ALA A 609 5.01 20.02 11.63
CA ALA A 609 4.94 18.64 12.15
C ALA A 609 5.82 18.47 13.39
N ALA A 610 5.25 17.96 14.48
CA ALA A 610 5.93 17.83 15.76
C ALA A 610 5.75 16.43 16.35
N PHE A 611 6.87 15.77 16.61
CA PHE A 611 6.92 14.51 17.34
C PHE A 611 7.35 14.77 18.77
N LYS A 612 6.54 14.38 19.76
CA LYS A 612 6.77 14.71 21.17
C LYS A 612 6.42 13.53 22.07
N ARG A 613 7.29 13.25 23.05
CA ARG A 613 6.98 12.34 24.14
C ARG A 613 5.81 12.92 24.95
N SER A 614 4.82 12.09 25.24
CA SER A 614 3.59 12.46 25.93
C SER A 614 3.39 11.70 27.23
N SER A 615 4.02 10.54 27.43
CA SER A 615 4.06 9.88 28.74
C SER A 615 5.33 9.05 28.94
N THR A 616 5.66 8.78 30.22
CA THR A 616 6.70 7.83 30.65
C THR A 616 6.21 7.08 31.87
N ASN A 617 6.27 5.74 31.87
CA ASN A 617 5.77 4.87 32.95
C ASN A 617 4.32 5.19 33.37
N GLY A 618 3.46 5.53 32.39
CA GLY A 618 2.07 5.91 32.64
C GLY A 618 1.87 7.32 33.20
N HIS A 619 2.95 8.10 33.40
CA HIS A 619 2.86 9.49 33.85
C HIS A 619 2.90 10.45 32.65
N PRO A 620 1.94 11.39 32.52
CA PRO A 620 1.92 12.34 31.43
C PRO A 620 3.16 13.26 31.46
N ASN A 621 3.62 13.68 30.29
CA ASN A 621 4.75 14.58 30.11
C ASN A 621 4.38 15.73 29.18
N VAL A 622 4.92 16.92 29.45
CA VAL A 622 4.75 18.10 28.60
C VAL A 622 6.08 18.77 28.30
N LYS A 623 6.16 19.37 27.11
CA LYS A 623 7.24 20.25 26.70
C LYS A 623 6.65 21.63 26.42
N PHE A 624 7.14 22.64 27.14
CA PHE A 624 6.74 24.04 26.95
C PHE A 624 7.54 24.74 25.85
N SER A 625 7.09 25.94 25.47
CA SER A 625 7.78 26.83 24.54
C SER A 625 7.53 28.28 24.89
N ASN A 626 8.49 29.16 24.57
CA ASN A 626 8.28 30.61 24.62
C ASN A 626 7.36 31.11 23.50
N THR A 627 7.10 30.30 22.48
CA THR A 627 6.08 30.57 21.47
C THR A 627 4.76 29.95 21.94
N PRO A 628 3.70 30.73 22.15
CA PRO A 628 2.37 30.20 22.48
C PRO A 628 1.90 29.16 21.46
N GLY A 629 1.19 28.12 21.92
CA GLY A 629 0.65 27.06 21.05
C GLY A 629 1.69 26.05 20.58
N LYS A 630 2.94 26.13 21.07
CA LYS A 630 3.97 25.11 20.83
C LYS A 630 4.15 24.14 22.01
N GLU A 631 3.32 24.26 23.05
CA GLU A 631 3.17 23.24 24.08
C GLU A 631 2.80 21.87 23.48
N SER A 632 3.17 20.78 24.16
CA SER A 632 2.72 19.43 23.80
C SER A 632 1.58 18.97 24.71
N LEU A 633 0.82 18.00 24.23
CA LEU A 633 -0.18 17.32 25.05
C LEU A 633 0.44 16.09 25.73
N GLY A 634 0.21 15.95 27.04
CA GLY A 634 0.62 14.78 27.82
C GLY A 634 -0.48 13.72 27.88
N GLY A 635 -0.11 12.45 28.06
CA GLY A 635 -1.01 11.29 28.13
C GLY A 635 -0.82 10.28 27.00
N ASP A 636 -1.55 9.16 27.09
CA ASP A 636 -1.76 8.22 25.99
C ASP A 636 -3.01 8.66 25.22
N LEU A 637 -2.86 9.62 24.30
CA LEU A 637 -4.03 10.28 23.73
C LEU A 637 -4.68 9.47 22.59
N ARG A 638 -6.01 9.41 22.63
CA ARG A 638 -6.91 8.96 21.57
C ARG A 638 -7.83 10.11 21.17
N VAL A 639 -8.43 9.98 19.99
CA VAL A 639 -9.36 10.99 19.47
C VAL A 639 -10.69 10.34 19.17
N TYR A 640 -11.76 10.98 19.62
CA TYR A 640 -13.14 10.53 19.45
C TYR A 640 -13.96 11.59 18.73
N GLY A 641 -14.82 11.17 17.81
CA GLY A 641 -15.76 12.04 17.10
C GLY A 641 -17.12 12.07 17.79
N GLN A 642 -17.67 13.26 17.99
CA GLN A 642 -19.02 13.53 18.46
C GLN A 642 -19.64 14.57 17.51
N ASP A 643 -20.46 14.14 16.56
CA ASP A 643 -21.02 15.01 15.51
C ASP A 643 -19.92 15.81 14.76
N ASP A 644 -19.83 17.12 15.01
CA ASP A 644 -18.86 18.06 14.42
C ASP A 644 -17.64 18.36 15.33
N LEU A 645 -17.57 17.71 16.50
CA LEU A 645 -16.55 17.90 17.52
C LEU A 645 -15.57 16.71 17.56
N MET A 646 -14.28 17.03 17.69
CA MET A 646 -13.27 16.06 18.09
C MET A 646 -12.95 16.19 19.58
N VAL A 647 -12.94 15.08 20.31
CA VAL A 647 -12.55 15.02 21.72
C VAL A 647 -11.21 14.30 21.81
N VAL A 648 -10.18 15.00 22.28
CA VAL A 648 -8.85 14.43 22.56
C VAL A 648 -8.82 14.01 24.03
N ALA A 649 -8.71 12.72 24.28
CA ALA A 649 -8.79 12.15 25.62
C ALA A 649 -7.67 11.14 25.87
N ASP A 650 -7.34 10.89 27.13
CA ASP A 650 -6.43 9.81 27.49
C ASP A 650 -7.11 8.44 27.27
N ALA A 651 -6.33 7.43 26.90
CA ALA A 651 -6.81 6.08 26.61
C ALA A 651 -7.46 5.40 27.83
N SER A 652 -7.21 5.88 29.04
CA SER A 652 -7.87 5.42 30.26
C SER A 652 -9.29 5.97 30.43
N GLU A 653 -9.65 7.03 29.72
CA GLU A 653 -10.98 7.65 29.80
C GLU A 653 -11.98 6.95 28.88
N LYS A 654 -13.21 6.77 29.38
CA LYS A 654 -14.35 6.34 28.58
C LYS A 654 -15.02 7.57 27.99
N ILE A 655 -14.94 7.73 26.68
CA ILE A 655 -15.60 8.82 25.94
C ILE A 655 -16.76 8.25 25.13
N ASP A 656 -17.92 8.86 25.25
CA ASP A 656 -19.08 8.53 24.40
C ASP A 656 -18.83 9.12 23.00
N GLY A 657 -18.68 8.30 21.97
CA GLY A 657 -18.41 8.78 20.61
C GLY A 657 -17.70 7.75 19.74
N GLU A 658 -17.50 8.10 18.47
CA GLU A 658 -16.80 7.25 17.51
C GLU A 658 -15.29 7.33 17.77
N ALA A 659 -14.63 6.20 18.07
CA ALA A 659 -13.18 6.17 18.12
C ALA A 659 -12.59 6.39 16.72
N LEU A 660 -11.91 7.51 16.51
CA LEU A 660 -11.35 7.87 15.20
C LEU A 660 -9.98 7.26 14.94
N TYR A 661 -9.33 6.74 15.98
CA TYR A 661 -8.05 6.05 15.86
C TYR A 661 -8.23 4.56 15.58
N VAL A 662 -7.46 4.05 14.64
CA VAL A 662 -7.28 2.62 14.38
C VAL A 662 -5.87 2.19 14.78
N LYS A 663 -5.67 0.89 15.02
CA LYS A 663 -4.32 0.34 15.21
C LYS A 663 -3.66 0.19 13.84
N LEU A 664 -2.54 0.87 13.65
CA LEU A 664 -1.76 0.88 12.42
C LEU A 664 -0.62 -0.15 12.45
N VAL A 665 0.07 -0.21 13.59
CA VAL A 665 1.17 -1.14 13.85
C VAL A 665 0.93 -1.83 15.19
N HIS A 666 1.14 -3.14 15.22
CA HIS A 666 1.12 -3.94 16.44
C HIS A 666 2.45 -4.68 16.59
N GLN A 667 3.19 -4.40 17.67
CA GLN A 667 4.48 -5.02 17.97
C GLN A 667 5.40 -5.05 16.75
N GLY A 668 5.55 -3.89 16.09
CA GLY A 668 6.44 -3.70 14.95
C GLY A 668 5.95 -4.30 13.64
N ARG A 669 4.71 -4.78 13.57
CA ARG A 669 4.07 -5.28 12.34
C ARG A 669 2.96 -4.36 11.91
N ILE A 670 2.94 -3.97 10.64
CA ILE A 670 1.81 -3.25 10.05
C ILE A 670 0.60 -4.18 10.10
N VAL A 671 -0.50 -3.72 10.69
CA VAL A 671 -1.79 -4.44 10.77
C VAL A 671 -2.92 -3.69 10.07
N TYR A 672 -2.67 -2.45 9.66
CA TYR A 672 -3.59 -1.64 8.87
C TYR A 672 -3.40 -1.94 7.38
N HIS A 673 -4.47 -2.43 6.77
CA HIS A 673 -4.56 -2.73 5.35
C HIS A 673 -5.90 -2.21 4.84
N GLU A 674 -5.87 -1.08 4.16
CA GLU A 674 -7.05 -0.45 3.58
C GLU A 674 -6.71 0.03 2.17
N ASP A 675 -7.64 -0.15 1.22
CA ASP A 675 -7.40 0.29 -0.14
C ASP A 675 -7.53 1.82 -0.29
N PHE A 676 -6.97 2.36 -1.37
CA PHE A 676 -6.96 3.81 -1.60
C PHE A 676 -8.35 4.39 -1.94
N ASP A 677 -9.28 3.56 -2.45
CA ASP A 677 -10.64 4.00 -2.72
C ASP A 677 -11.42 4.22 -1.43
N GLN A 678 -11.31 3.31 -0.46
CA GLN A 678 -11.90 3.44 0.87
C GLN A 678 -11.34 4.65 1.62
N GLN A 679 -10.03 4.91 1.48
CA GLN A 679 -9.42 6.13 2.02
C GLN A 679 -10.00 7.38 1.34
N ALA A 680 -10.13 7.41 0.02
CA ALA A 680 -10.71 8.54 -0.69
C ALA A 680 -12.20 8.76 -0.31
N ASP A 681 -12.98 7.69 -0.17
CA ASP A 681 -14.37 7.73 0.30
C ASP A 681 -14.47 8.36 1.70
N ARG A 682 -13.56 7.97 2.60
CA ARG A 682 -13.49 8.59 3.93
C ARG A 682 -13.12 10.07 3.86
N GLY A 683 -12.20 10.44 2.98
CA GLY A 683 -11.85 11.83 2.71
C GLY A 683 -13.06 12.65 2.27
N ASP A 684 -13.85 12.10 1.34
CA ASP A 684 -15.11 12.69 0.89
C ASP A 684 -16.14 12.83 2.02
N ALA A 685 -16.31 11.78 2.83
CA ALA A 685 -17.31 11.76 3.89
C ALA A 685 -16.97 12.65 5.10
N THR A 686 -15.67 12.89 5.36
CA THR A 686 -15.23 13.59 6.57
C THR A 686 -14.73 15.02 6.31
N TRP A 687 -14.50 15.42 5.06
CA TRP A 687 -14.12 16.80 4.75
C TRP A 687 -15.22 17.79 5.13
N GLY A 688 -14.85 18.82 5.90
CA GLY A 688 -15.79 19.78 6.46
C GLY A 688 -16.57 19.29 7.68
N LYS A 689 -16.49 18.01 8.08
CA LYS A 689 -17.27 17.45 9.20
C LYS A 689 -16.91 18.09 10.53
N TYR A 690 -15.61 18.12 10.87
CA TYR A 690 -15.16 18.57 12.19
C TYR A 690 -14.83 20.07 12.18
N LYS A 691 -15.42 20.82 13.11
CA LYS A 691 -15.29 22.30 13.18
C LYS A 691 -14.40 22.77 14.32
N LYS A 692 -14.28 21.97 15.38
CA LYS A 692 -13.47 22.27 16.57
C LYS A 692 -13.03 20.99 17.25
N PHE A 693 -12.06 21.10 18.14
CA PHE A 693 -11.71 20.04 19.06
C PHE A 693 -11.62 20.57 20.50
N VAL A 694 -11.84 19.68 21.46
CA VAL A 694 -11.67 19.95 22.88
C VAL A 694 -10.79 18.88 23.52
N LEU A 695 -10.20 19.22 24.65
CA LEU A 695 -9.54 18.25 25.52
C LEU A 695 -10.59 17.66 26.47
N SER A 696 -10.47 16.38 26.79
CA SER A 696 -11.25 15.77 27.87
C SER A 696 -10.96 16.44 29.22
N PRO A 697 -11.84 16.29 30.22
CA PRO A 697 -11.60 16.87 31.55
C PRO A 697 -10.26 16.47 32.17
N LEU A 698 -9.84 15.20 32.04
CA LEU A 698 -8.56 14.73 32.60
C LEU A 698 -7.35 15.35 31.89
N VAL A 699 -7.38 15.38 30.56
CA VAL A 699 -6.28 15.95 29.76
C VAL A 699 -6.19 17.46 29.99
N GLN A 700 -7.33 18.14 30.11
CA GLN A 700 -7.42 19.55 30.47
C GLN A 700 -6.83 19.81 31.87
N GLU A 701 -7.21 19.02 32.87
CA GLU A 701 -6.67 19.10 34.24
C GLU A 701 -5.14 18.97 34.25
N TRP A 702 -4.59 18.00 33.52
CA TRP A 702 -3.15 17.82 33.41
C TRP A 702 -2.46 19.05 32.80
N GLN A 703 -3.04 19.63 31.75
CA GLN A 703 -2.48 20.84 31.14
C GLN A 703 -2.47 22.01 32.10
N GLU A 704 -3.57 22.25 32.81
CA GLU A 704 -3.68 23.31 33.80
C GLU A 704 -2.67 23.12 34.93
N ARG A 705 -2.50 21.89 35.42
CA ARG A 705 -1.51 21.56 36.44
C ARG A 705 -0.09 21.83 35.97
N PHE A 706 0.28 21.41 34.76
CA PHE A 706 1.61 21.69 34.22
C PHE A 706 1.84 23.18 33.97
N GLN A 707 0.82 23.92 33.52
CA GLN A 707 0.91 25.36 33.33
C GLN A 707 1.10 26.10 34.66
N ALA A 708 0.40 25.67 35.73
CA ALA A 708 0.60 26.20 37.06
C ALA A 708 2.02 25.93 37.59
N MET A 709 2.56 24.71 37.36
CA MET A 709 3.95 24.37 37.68
C MET A 709 4.93 25.30 36.96
N ARG A 710 4.78 25.49 35.63
CA ARG A 710 5.61 26.40 34.84
C ARG A 710 5.53 27.83 35.38
N ALA A 711 4.34 28.33 35.68
CA ALA A 711 4.16 29.69 36.18
C ALA A 711 4.88 29.89 37.52
N ALA A 712 4.79 28.92 38.43
CA ALA A 712 5.49 28.95 39.71
C ALA A 712 7.03 28.95 39.52
N GLU A 713 7.56 28.06 38.66
CA GLU A 713 8.99 27.98 38.35
C GLU A 713 9.53 29.28 37.73
N VAL A 714 8.79 29.86 36.78
CA VAL A 714 9.16 31.13 36.14
C VAL A 714 9.15 32.27 37.15
N ALA A 715 8.12 32.36 37.99
CA ALA A 715 8.04 33.39 39.03
C ALA A 715 9.19 33.26 40.05
N GLU A 716 9.54 32.04 40.45
CA GLU A 716 10.66 31.80 41.35
C GLU A 716 12.01 32.15 40.71
N ALA A 717 12.23 31.78 39.45
CA ALA A 717 13.42 32.14 38.70
C ALA A 717 13.55 33.67 38.55
N GLN A 718 12.45 34.37 38.26
CA GLN A 718 12.43 35.84 38.20
C GLN A 718 12.77 36.48 39.56
N LYS A 719 12.27 35.92 40.68
CA LYS A 719 12.64 36.36 42.04
C LYS A 719 14.15 36.19 42.28
N ARG A 720 14.75 35.05 41.89
CA ARG A 720 16.21 34.80 42.01
C ARG A 720 17.05 35.76 41.15
N LEU A 721 16.59 36.08 39.94
CA LEU A 721 17.26 37.02 39.03
C LEU A 721 17.16 38.47 39.54
N SER A 722 16.02 38.86 40.13
CA SER A 722 15.85 40.21 40.70
C SER A 722 16.64 40.44 42.00
N SER A 723 16.78 39.40 42.84
CA SER A 723 17.55 39.46 44.10
C SER A 723 19.07 39.44 43.88
N SER A 724 19.56 38.71 42.87
CA SER A 724 20.97 38.75 42.45
C SER A 724 21.37 40.09 41.81
N GLY A 725 20.44 40.76 41.10
CA GLY A 725 20.63 42.12 40.58
C GLY A 725 20.75 43.20 41.68
N ARG A 726 20.02 43.06 42.79
CA ARG A 726 20.14 43.97 43.96
C ARG A 726 21.47 43.82 44.70
N ARG A 727 22.00 42.59 44.86
CA ARG A 727 23.32 42.36 45.48
C ARG A 727 24.48 42.94 44.67
N ARG A 728 24.39 42.98 43.33
CA ARG A 728 25.40 43.62 42.47
C ARG A 728 25.37 45.16 42.52
N ARG A 729 24.23 45.79 42.82
CA ARG A 729 24.13 47.25 43.00
C ARG A 729 24.55 47.73 44.40
N SER A 730 24.52 46.86 45.43
CA SER A 730 24.99 47.23 46.78
C SER A 730 26.50 47.07 46.97
N SER A 731 27.22 46.33 46.10
CA SER A 731 28.68 46.13 46.21
C SER A 731 29.52 47.19 45.51
N THR A 732 28.93 48.11 44.75
CA THR A 732 29.65 49.22 44.08
C THR A 732 29.57 50.56 44.82
N GLY A 733 28.87 50.62 45.96
CA GLY A 733 28.64 51.87 46.72
C GLY A 733 29.60 52.17 47.88
N SER A 734 30.61 51.34 48.17
CA SER A 734 31.40 51.43 49.43
C SER A 734 32.93 51.55 49.28
N ARG A 735 33.47 51.99 48.14
CA ARG A 735 34.91 52.29 48.02
C ARG A 735 35.18 53.54 47.19
N ARG A 736 34.86 54.71 47.74
CA ARG A 736 35.49 56.01 47.37
C ARG A 736 35.20 57.10 48.41
N LYS A 737 35.67 56.89 49.65
CA LYS A 737 35.96 57.97 50.62
C LYS A 737 37.11 57.51 51.50
N LYS A 738 38.32 57.99 51.21
CA LYS A 738 39.50 58.21 52.08
C LYS A 738 40.80 58.01 51.28
N ALA A 739 41.40 59.12 50.88
CA ALA A 739 42.83 59.42 51.04
C ALA A 739 43.06 60.83 50.48
N SER A 740 43.13 61.77 51.40
CA SER A 740 43.95 62.98 51.35
C SER A 740 45.43 62.60 51.23
#